data_AF-A0A957FBB3-F1
#
_entry.id   AF-A0A957FBB3-F1
#
_cell.length_a   1.000
_cell.length_b   1.000
_cell.length_c   1.000
_cell.angle_alpha   90.00
_cell.angle_beta   90.00
_cell.angle_gamma   90.00
#
_symmetry.space_group_name_H-M   'P 1'
#
loop_
_entity.id
_entity.type
_entity.pdbx_description
1 polymer ?
#
loop_
_entity_poly.entity_id
_entity_poly.type
_entity_poly.pdbx_seq_one_letter_code
_entity_poly.pdbx_strand_id
1 'polypeptide(L)'
;MPSPTYQFDQSATAVLQSWAQSVRDTAVSPFAAAQQLARRLGAQVDPDTGQTHFGFWLPHLAGPLFLELLTPLDALDLAAPVQSCRFRRQRFPLTITADFAWAVVSGPRAGTRRQIGDFYWLTYQDDEGHWHTLPDPLARSVPFGVFAPAELYDWRQMLAQRADAGYFQQLDAEMTPAGLPRLAGPTNILQLHVGTASADGTLAGLADHYRSIAAKLAAGQPLTPAEQHYVGYDAVQLMPIEPTIEYEAGPAFWQPIEAAADAHEISVALRRPDMTNWGYDVITIASPAPNPALLASGRPDELLDLITTLHTFPGKPIQVIFDVVYGHADNQALPLLPPQAIAGPGMYGQNLSYRQPMLRALLLEMQRRKSDYGVDGLRVDGAQDFKYWDAAAQELKHDDAYLQLMNDLPQEAAGVRYLPWMIFEDGRPWPRDDWELASSYREITKQLPNVVQWGPLTFAHNTPFLFTFWIGKWWRIQEIARVGSHWITGCANHDTLRRGTQVPLDARVNTYLGATLPEIYRNGYDNPAAKLFDYALMPGIPMDFINASMRAPWSFIRNTDDRWGVKVVSEESRFLDWAVPAPLFARADVFARLKGRGFAERRELRRFMLALDLAVRMTGYHLLGVVRQLNALDPALPGAPFSVPALKEIARDWMDDVHDLCNVARYAADADPARAAFNLAVREFRRQRPFLRQNFAPTDHLAYLQPMDGSVLFYGRRTAPNGEQLLFVANMEGAPRTVAPTALPIPDLPAAGWRLALATPGLDVAAPADPLTLHDSQGAVFTRRD
;
A
#
# COMPACT_ATOMS: atom_id res chain seq x y z
N MET A 1 20.48 -33.02 16.68
CA MET A 1 19.22 -33.78 16.68
C MET A 1 19.30 -34.85 15.60
N PRO A 2 18.72 -36.05 15.76
CA PRO A 2 18.66 -37.01 14.67
C PRO A 2 17.99 -36.35 13.46
N SER A 3 18.61 -36.52 12.29
CA SER A 3 18.12 -35.97 11.03
C SER A 3 16.69 -36.43 10.76
N PRO A 4 15.71 -35.53 10.53
CA PRO A 4 14.37 -35.94 10.12
C PRO A 4 14.50 -36.79 8.85
N THR A 5 13.96 -38.00 8.90
CA THR A 5 13.90 -38.88 7.73
C THR A 5 12.55 -38.60 7.08
N TYR A 6 12.55 -37.92 5.94
CA TYR A 6 11.33 -37.71 5.18
C TYR A 6 10.87 -39.02 4.57
N GLN A 7 9.58 -39.29 4.67
CA GLN A 7 8.96 -40.47 4.07
C GLN A 7 7.87 -40.02 3.10
N PHE A 8 8.06 -40.33 1.82
CA PHE A 8 7.03 -40.14 0.80
C PHE A 8 5.91 -41.16 1.00
N ASP A 9 4.69 -40.68 1.19
CA ASP A 9 3.51 -41.52 1.36
C ASP A 9 2.78 -41.68 0.03
N GLN A 10 3.08 -42.77 -0.65
CA GLN A 10 2.48 -43.07 -1.95
C GLN A 10 0.97 -43.31 -1.86
N SER A 11 0.49 -43.90 -0.76
CA SER A 11 -0.93 -44.18 -0.57
C SER A 11 -1.71 -42.90 -0.32
N ALA A 12 -1.24 -42.05 0.59
CA ALA A 12 -1.87 -40.75 0.86
C ALA A 12 -1.80 -39.82 -0.36
N THR A 13 -0.70 -39.85 -1.12
CA THR A 13 -0.57 -39.13 -2.39
C THR A 13 -1.63 -39.58 -3.41
N ALA A 14 -1.84 -40.89 -3.57
CA ALA A 14 -2.86 -41.42 -4.48
C ALA A 14 -4.29 -41.02 -4.05
N VAL A 15 -4.56 -40.94 -2.75
CA VAL A 15 -5.83 -40.42 -2.21
C VAL A 15 -6.01 -38.94 -2.58
N LEU A 16 -4.97 -38.11 -2.42
CA LEU A 16 -5.02 -36.69 -2.78
C LEU A 16 -5.22 -36.48 -4.29
N GLN A 17 -4.56 -37.28 -5.13
CA GLN A 17 -4.76 -37.27 -6.58
C GLN A 17 -6.19 -37.69 -6.96
N SER A 18 -6.72 -38.74 -6.34
CA SER A 18 -8.10 -39.21 -6.57
C SER A 18 -9.13 -38.15 -6.16
N TRP A 19 -8.89 -37.45 -5.04
CA TRP A 19 -9.70 -36.31 -4.64
C TRP A 19 -9.67 -35.20 -5.68
N ALA A 20 -8.48 -34.81 -6.16
CA ALA A 20 -8.34 -33.75 -7.15
C ALA A 20 -9.07 -34.09 -8.46
N GLN A 21 -8.99 -35.36 -8.89
CA GLN A 21 -9.73 -35.86 -10.05
C GLN A 21 -11.24 -35.79 -9.81
N SER A 22 -11.72 -36.30 -8.66
CA SER A 22 -13.14 -36.24 -8.29
C SER A 22 -13.69 -34.81 -8.25
N VAL A 23 -12.92 -33.84 -7.75
CA VAL A 23 -13.32 -32.43 -7.76
C VAL A 23 -13.57 -31.94 -9.17
N ARG A 24 -12.71 -32.30 -10.12
CA ARG A 24 -12.87 -31.89 -11.53
C ARG A 24 -14.03 -32.56 -12.22
N ASP A 25 -14.23 -33.85 -11.94
CA ASP A 25 -15.29 -34.64 -12.58
C ASP A 25 -16.69 -34.25 -12.08
N THR A 26 -16.78 -33.72 -10.86
CA THR A 26 -18.07 -33.43 -10.20
C THR A 26 -18.40 -31.94 -10.10
N ALA A 27 -17.43 -31.04 -10.27
CA ALA A 27 -17.67 -29.61 -10.19
C ALA A 27 -18.56 -29.12 -11.35
N VAL A 28 -19.45 -28.18 -11.03
CA VAL A 28 -20.41 -27.59 -11.98
C VAL A 28 -19.76 -26.74 -13.09
N SER A 29 -18.50 -26.34 -12.91
CA SER A 29 -17.74 -25.60 -13.92
C SER A 29 -16.22 -25.73 -13.68
N PRO A 30 -15.39 -25.44 -14.69
CA PRO A 30 -13.93 -25.38 -14.52
C PRO A 30 -13.48 -24.41 -13.42
N PHE A 31 -14.17 -23.28 -13.26
CA PHE A 31 -13.85 -22.31 -12.22
C PHE A 31 -14.23 -22.81 -10.82
N ALA A 32 -15.37 -23.49 -10.68
CA ALA A 32 -15.76 -24.11 -9.41
C ALA A 32 -14.80 -25.24 -9.00
N ALA A 33 -14.29 -26.02 -9.96
CA ALA A 33 -13.22 -26.98 -9.70
C ALA A 33 -11.93 -26.26 -9.25
N ALA A 34 -11.55 -25.21 -9.97
CA ALA A 34 -10.36 -24.42 -9.68
C ALA A 34 -10.35 -23.84 -8.25
N GLN A 35 -11.47 -23.28 -7.81
CA GLN A 35 -11.61 -22.75 -6.44
C GLN A 35 -11.38 -23.81 -5.36
N GLN A 36 -11.85 -25.05 -5.59
CA GLN A 36 -11.64 -26.15 -4.66
C GLN A 36 -10.19 -26.66 -4.68
N LEU A 37 -9.59 -26.80 -5.87
CA LEU A 37 -8.20 -27.25 -6.03
C LEU A 37 -7.22 -26.26 -5.43
N ALA A 38 -7.40 -24.96 -5.68
CA ALA A 38 -6.54 -23.88 -5.17
C ALA A 38 -6.39 -23.91 -3.64
N ARG A 39 -7.44 -24.31 -2.92
CA ARG A 39 -7.40 -24.45 -1.45
C ARG A 39 -6.40 -25.47 -0.94
N ARG A 40 -5.96 -26.43 -1.76
CA ARG A 40 -4.95 -27.43 -1.38
C ARG A 40 -3.59 -27.24 -2.07
N LEU A 41 -3.48 -26.27 -2.99
CA LEU A 41 -2.19 -25.92 -3.61
C LEU A 41 -1.22 -25.29 -2.59
N GLY A 42 0.07 -25.34 -2.92
CA GLY A 42 1.17 -25.01 -2.04
C GLY A 42 1.41 -26.08 -0.97
N ALA A 43 2.14 -25.74 0.09
CA ALA A 43 2.40 -26.65 1.21
C ALA A 43 1.44 -26.44 2.39
N GLN A 44 0.92 -27.53 2.96
CA GLN A 44 0.04 -27.50 4.12
C GLN A 44 0.32 -28.68 5.04
N VAL A 45 0.50 -28.40 6.33
CA VAL A 45 0.56 -29.43 7.37
C VAL A 45 -0.86 -29.87 7.71
N ASP A 46 -1.15 -31.16 7.59
CA ASP A 46 -2.37 -31.77 8.07
C ASP A 46 -2.31 -31.87 9.61
N PRO A 47 -3.25 -31.27 10.35
CA PRO A 47 -3.17 -31.16 11.80
C PRO A 47 -3.46 -32.48 12.50
N ASP A 48 -4.19 -33.40 11.85
CA ASP A 48 -4.63 -34.66 12.44
C ASP A 48 -3.55 -35.74 12.29
N THR A 49 -2.90 -35.76 11.13
CA THR A 49 -1.88 -36.77 10.79
C THR A 49 -0.44 -36.28 10.97
N GLY A 50 -0.22 -34.96 10.99
CA GLY A 50 1.10 -34.34 10.95
C GLY A 50 1.82 -34.48 9.60
N GLN A 51 1.17 -35.05 8.59
CA GLN A 51 1.72 -35.16 7.23
C GLN A 51 1.66 -33.81 6.52
N THR A 52 2.59 -33.56 5.59
CA THR A 52 2.57 -32.34 4.78
C THR A 52 2.10 -32.65 3.37
N HIS A 53 1.05 -31.96 2.93
CA HIS A 53 0.54 -32.00 1.57
C HIS A 53 1.19 -30.91 0.73
N PHE A 54 1.62 -31.25 -0.48
CA PHE A 54 2.16 -30.33 -1.47
C PHE A 54 1.34 -30.44 -2.75
N GLY A 55 0.96 -29.29 -3.32
CA GLY A 55 0.22 -29.21 -4.57
C GLY A 55 0.71 -28.11 -5.50
N PHE A 56 0.90 -28.43 -6.77
CA PHE A 56 1.37 -27.49 -7.79
C PHE A 56 0.48 -27.55 -9.04
N TRP A 57 0.19 -26.39 -9.62
CA TRP A 57 -0.48 -26.27 -10.93
C TRP A 57 0.55 -26.05 -12.03
N LEU A 58 0.68 -27.04 -12.92
CA LEU A 58 1.79 -27.18 -13.89
C LEU A 58 1.25 -27.57 -15.28
N PRO A 59 0.43 -26.70 -15.92
CA PRO A 59 -0.29 -27.04 -17.16
C PRO A 59 0.59 -27.16 -18.42
N HIS A 60 1.87 -26.82 -18.34
CA HIS A 60 2.78 -26.75 -19.48
C HIS A 60 4.07 -27.55 -19.30
N LEU A 61 4.29 -28.14 -18.11
CA LEU A 61 5.50 -28.89 -17.84
C LEU A 61 5.33 -30.36 -18.24
N ALA A 62 6.41 -30.90 -18.77
CA ALA A 62 6.62 -32.32 -19.03
C ALA A 62 8.04 -32.71 -18.57
N GLY A 63 8.34 -34.00 -18.52
CA GLY A 63 9.67 -34.49 -18.10
C GLY A 63 9.77 -34.88 -16.62
N PRO A 64 10.98 -35.17 -16.10
CA PRO A 64 11.19 -35.51 -14.69
C PRO A 64 10.93 -34.31 -13.78
N LEU A 65 9.95 -34.44 -12.86
CA LEU A 65 9.63 -33.43 -11.86
C LEU A 65 9.86 -33.98 -10.46
N PHE A 66 10.27 -33.11 -9.54
CA PHE A 66 10.53 -33.46 -8.16
C PHE A 66 10.02 -32.39 -7.21
N LEU A 67 9.49 -32.82 -6.07
CA LEU A 67 9.43 -31.99 -4.87
C LEU A 67 10.82 -32.02 -4.25
N GLU A 68 11.47 -30.88 -4.15
CA GLU A 68 12.75 -30.76 -3.45
C GLU A 68 12.55 -30.15 -2.07
N LEU A 69 12.98 -30.88 -1.04
CA LEU A 69 12.98 -30.46 0.36
C LEU A 69 14.41 -30.16 0.83
N LEU A 70 14.56 -29.05 1.53
CA LEU A 70 15.82 -28.46 1.94
C LEU A 70 15.80 -28.23 3.46
N THR A 71 16.59 -29.03 4.18
CA THR A 71 16.65 -29.02 5.64
C THR A 71 17.88 -28.24 6.08
N PRO A 72 17.77 -27.12 6.81
CA PRO A 72 18.96 -26.44 7.32
C PRO A 72 19.73 -27.36 8.27
N LEU A 73 21.01 -27.56 7.99
CA LEU A 73 21.93 -28.35 8.82
C LEU A 73 22.65 -27.48 9.86
N ASP A 74 22.85 -26.22 9.52
CA ASP A 74 23.42 -25.20 10.41
C ASP A 74 22.30 -24.33 10.99
N ALA A 75 22.60 -23.60 12.08
CA ALA A 75 21.66 -22.63 12.62
C ALA A 75 21.58 -21.42 11.67
N LEU A 76 20.36 -21.02 11.33
CA LEU A 76 20.08 -19.88 10.47
C LEU A 76 19.73 -18.65 11.30
N ASP A 77 20.38 -17.53 11.01
CA ASP A 77 20.04 -16.22 11.56
C ASP A 77 19.38 -15.37 10.47
N LEU A 78 18.05 -15.24 10.50
CA LEU A 78 17.31 -14.46 9.48
C LEU A 78 17.61 -12.95 9.54
N ALA A 79 18.20 -12.45 10.63
CA ALA A 79 18.58 -11.05 10.74
C ALA A 79 19.96 -10.75 10.13
N ALA A 80 20.80 -11.77 9.92
CA ALA A 80 22.14 -11.62 9.36
C ALA A 80 22.08 -11.06 7.92
N PRO A 81 22.81 -9.96 7.60
CA PRO A 81 22.80 -9.39 6.26
C PRO A 81 23.27 -10.37 5.18
N VAL A 82 24.30 -11.16 5.49
CA VAL A 82 24.84 -12.22 4.64
C VAL A 82 25.29 -13.37 5.53
N GLN A 83 25.03 -14.61 5.11
CA GLN A 83 25.54 -15.82 5.76
C GLN A 83 25.74 -16.95 4.75
N SER A 84 26.46 -18.00 5.14
CA SER A 84 26.51 -19.25 4.39
C SER A 84 25.99 -20.38 5.27
N CYS A 85 25.10 -21.19 4.72
CA CYS A 85 24.46 -22.29 5.45
C CYS A 85 24.43 -23.53 4.57
N ARG A 86 24.62 -24.69 5.19
CA ARG A 86 24.43 -25.99 4.55
C ARG A 86 23.00 -26.46 4.70
N PHE A 87 22.49 -27.07 3.64
CA PHE A 87 21.18 -27.68 3.60
C PHE A 87 21.30 -29.13 3.16
N ARG A 88 20.56 -30.01 3.82
CA ARG A 88 20.31 -31.36 3.30
C ARG A 88 19.22 -31.28 2.24
N ARG A 89 19.50 -31.82 1.07
CA ARG A 89 18.60 -31.85 -0.08
C ARG A 89 18.04 -33.25 -0.29
N GLN A 90 16.71 -33.34 -0.38
CA GLN A 90 16.00 -34.57 -0.73
C GLN A 90 14.99 -34.28 -1.82
N ARG A 91 14.94 -35.14 -2.84
CA ARG A 91 14.04 -35.02 -3.99
C ARG A 91 13.10 -36.20 -4.04
N PHE A 92 11.81 -35.91 -4.17
CA PHE A 92 10.77 -36.92 -4.34
C PHE A 92 10.18 -36.79 -5.74
N PRO A 93 10.18 -37.86 -6.55
CA PRO A 93 9.64 -37.81 -7.90
C PRO A 93 8.13 -37.52 -7.84
N LEU A 94 7.68 -36.64 -8.73
CA LEU A 94 6.29 -36.27 -8.88
C LEU A 94 5.77 -36.72 -10.25
N THR A 95 4.46 -36.96 -10.32
CA THR A 95 3.77 -37.24 -11.56
C THR A 95 2.69 -36.21 -11.78
N ILE A 96 2.67 -35.59 -12.96
CA ILE A 96 1.59 -34.70 -13.35
C ILE A 96 0.38 -35.54 -13.69
N THR A 97 -0.71 -35.31 -12.97
CA THR A 97 -2.04 -35.85 -13.27
C THR A 97 -2.93 -34.70 -13.67
N ALA A 98 -3.15 -34.59 -14.98
CA ALA A 98 -4.04 -33.62 -15.61
C ALA A 98 -3.78 -32.17 -15.10
N ASP A 99 -2.57 -31.66 -15.38
CA ASP A 99 -2.07 -30.33 -15.04
C ASP A 99 -1.68 -30.09 -13.57
N PHE A 100 -1.75 -31.10 -12.70
CA PHE A 100 -1.36 -30.96 -11.29
C PHE A 100 -0.35 -32.00 -10.85
N ALA A 101 0.57 -31.60 -9.97
CA ALA A 101 1.40 -32.50 -9.21
C ALA A 101 1.04 -32.42 -7.72
N TRP A 102 0.87 -33.58 -7.09
CA TRP A 102 0.51 -33.71 -5.68
C TRP A 102 1.50 -34.64 -4.98
N ALA A 103 1.83 -34.34 -3.74
CA ALA A 103 2.65 -35.19 -2.88
C ALA A 103 2.22 -35.08 -1.41
N VAL A 104 2.35 -36.20 -0.70
CA VAL A 104 2.21 -36.27 0.75
C VAL A 104 3.52 -36.79 1.34
N VAL A 105 4.12 -36.02 2.25
CA VAL A 105 5.41 -36.35 2.87
C VAL A 105 5.28 -36.25 4.39
N SER A 106 5.74 -37.29 5.08
CA SER A 106 5.83 -37.33 6.55
C SER A 106 7.23 -36.91 6.99
N GLY A 107 7.33 -36.15 8.09
CA GLY A 107 8.61 -35.72 8.66
C GLY A 107 9.09 -34.30 8.34
N PRO A 108 8.61 -33.57 7.29
CA PRO A 108 8.93 -32.15 7.14
C PRO A 108 8.56 -31.38 8.40
N ARG A 109 9.45 -30.46 8.78
CA ARG A 109 9.32 -29.64 9.97
C ARG A 109 8.79 -28.28 9.58
N ALA A 110 7.63 -27.92 10.10
CA ALA A 110 7.09 -26.59 9.91
C ALA A 110 7.79 -25.56 10.81
N GLY A 111 7.95 -24.36 10.26
CA GLY A 111 8.43 -23.18 10.94
C GLY A 111 7.35 -22.57 11.83
N THR A 112 7.79 -21.91 12.90
CA THR A 112 6.98 -21.17 13.86
C THR A 112 7.68 -19.87 14.21
N ARG A 113 7.10 -19.02 15.07
CA ARG A 113 7.77 -17.81 15.59
C ARG A 113 9.23 -18.03 16.03
N ARG A 114 9.53 -19.17 16.64
CA ARG A 114 10.84 -19.45 17.30
C ARG A 114 11.72 -20.44 16.57
N GLN A 115 11.21 -21.07 15.51
CA GLN A 115 11.87 -22.19 14.86
C GLN A 115 11.75 -22.06 13.35
N ILE A 116 12.86 -22.22 12.64
CA ILE A 116 12.88 -22.23 11.18
C ILE A 116 12.43 -23.60 10.67
N GLY A 117 11.52 -23.57 9.71
CA GLY A 117 11.00 -24.75 9.02
C GLY A 117 11.97 -25.28 7.97
N ASP A 118 11.57 -26.39 7.37
CA ASP A 118 12.23 -26.91 6.18
C ASP A 118 11.74 -26.13 4.96
N PHE A 119 12.63 -25.97 3.98
CA PHE A 119 12.38 -25.22 2.77
C PHE A 119 11.96 -26.14 1.63
N TYR A 120 11.15 -25.65 0.71
CA TYR A 120 10.66 -26.44 -0.42
C TYR A 120 10.45 -25.61 -1.68
N TRP A 121 10.51 -26.29 -2.81
CA TRP A 121 10.08 -25.82 -4.12
C TRP A 121 9.90 -27.01 -5.06
N LEU A 122 9.31 -26.75 -6.22
CA LEU A 122 9.32 -27.72 -7.31
C LEU A 122 10.65 -27.58 -8.07
N THR A 123 11.25 -28.70 -8.46
CA THR A 123 12.36 -28.72 -9.41
C THR A 123 12.06 -29.67 -10.56
N TYR A 124 12.49 -29.32 -11.77
CA TYR A 124 12.29 -30.16 -12.96
C TYR A 124 13.50 -30.07 -13.89
N GLN A 125 13.63 -31.04 -14.78
CA GLN A 125 14.59 -30.99 -15.88
C GLN A 125 13.88 -30.64 -17.18
N ASP A 126 14.42 -29.70 -17.94
CA ASP A 126 13.97 -29.45 -19.31
C ASP A 126 14.46 -30.54 -20.28
N ASP A 127 14.04 -30.44 -21.54
CA ASP A 127 14.39 -31.38 -22.60
C ASP A 127 15.91 -31.43 -22.90
N GLU A 128 16.65 -30.39 -22.50
CA GLU A 128 18.12 -30.30 -22.61
C GLU A 128 18.84 -30.86 -21.37
N GLY A 129 18.10 -31.26 -20.34
CA GLY A 129 18.61 -31.79 -19.09
C GLY A 129 19.02 -30.74 -18.06
N HIS A 130 18.76 -29.46 -18.32
CA HIS A 130 19.03 -28.38 -17.36
C HIS A 130 18.01 -28.40 -16.23
N TRP A 131 18.49 -28.11 -15.02
CA TRP A 131 17.64 -28.05 -13.84
C TRP A 131 17.02 -26.67 -13.67
N HIS A 132 15.72 -26.66 -13.45
CA HIS A 132 14.92 -25.48 -13.17
C HIS A 132 14.16 -25.63 -11.86
N THR A 133 13.71 -24.52 -11.31
CA THR A 133 12.98 -24.47 -10.04
C THR A 133 11.78 -23.56 -10.15
N LEU A 134 10.65 -23.96 -9.58
CA LEU A 134 9.45 -23.13 -9.48
C LEU A 134 9.06 -22.93 -8.02
N PRO A 135 8.90 -21.67 -7.57
CA PRO A 135 8.43 -21.37 -6.22
C PRO A 135 6.94 -21.72 -6.07
N ASP A 136 6.46 -21.73 -4.83
CA ASP A 136 5.04 -21.88 -4.52
C ASP A 136 4.31 -20.52 -4.60
N PRO A 137 3.37 -20.32 -5.54
CA PRO A 137 2.61 -19.08 -5.64
C PRO A 137 1.78 -18.76 -4.40
N LEU A 138 1.45 -19.76 -3.58
CA LEU A 138 0.62 -19.62 -2.38
C LEU A 138 1.43 -19.74 -1.08
N ALA A 139 2.75 -19.61 -1.15
CA ALA A 139 3.65 -19.69 -0.01
C ALA A 139 3.25 -18.73 1.12
N ARG A 140 3.40 -19.19 2.36
CA ARG A 140 3.07 -18.41 3.58
C ARG A 140 4.29 -17.73 4.21
N SER A 141 5.50 -18.18 3.88
CA SER A 141 6.76 -17.64 4.37
C SER A 141 7.82 -17.75 3.27
N VAL A 142 8.44 -16.62 2.94
CA VAL A 142 9.50 -16.47 1.92
C VAL A 142 10.64 -15.63 2.49
N PRO A 143 11.34 -16.09 3.55
CA PRO A 143 12.26 -15.25 4.33
C PRO A 143 13.47 -14.74 3.52
N PHE A 144 13.76 -15.37 2.37
CA PHE A 144 14.82 -14.98 1.45
C PHE A 144 14.26 -14.51 0.09
N GLY A 145 13.02 -14.01 0.03
CA GLY A 145 12.41 -13.54 -1.22
C GLY A 145 11.69 -14.63 -2.02
N VAL A 146 10.99 -14.21 -3.08
CA VAL A 146 10.10 -15.08 -3.88
C VAL A 146 10.84 -15.97 -4.87
N PHE A 147 12.10 -15.65 -5.18
CA PHE A 147 12.97 -16.49 -6.00
C PHE A 147 13.72 -17.56 -5.17
N ALA A 148 13.60 -17.53 -3.86
CA ALA A 148 14.12 -18.55 -2.95
C ALA A 148 13.08 -19.67 -2.72
N PRO A 149 13.49 -20.86 -2.25
CA PRO A 149 12.54 -21.88 -1.81
C PRO A 149 11.69 -21.33 -0.65
N ALA A 150 10.40 -21.67 -0.65
CA ALA A 150 9.46 -21.28 0.40
C ALA A 150 9.77 -22.03 1.70
N GLU A 151 9.54 -21.41 2.84
CA GLU A 151 9.58 -22.11 4.13
C GLU A 151 8.22 -22.75 4.40
N LEU A 152 8.20 -24.05 4.74
CA LEU A 152 7.01 -24.69 5.30
C LEU A 152 6.68 -24.03 6.64
N TYR A 153 5.53 -23.37 6.76
CA TYR A 153 5.17 -22.60 7.96
C TYR A 153 3.86 -23.08 8.59
N ASP A 154 3.83 -23.22 9.91
CA ASP A 154 2.62 -23.56 10.66
C ASP A 154 1.76 -22.31 10.90
N TRP A 155 1.13 -21.85 9.81
CA TRP A 155 0.24 -20.69 9.84
C TRP A 155 -1.01 -20.93 10.68
N ARG A 156 -1.47 -22.19 10.82
CA ARG A 156 -2.65 -22.52 11.65
C ARG A 156 -2.34 -22.28 13.12
N GLN A 157 -1.20 -22.77 13.59
CA GLN A 157 -0.74 -22.48 14.95
C GLN A 157 -0.57 -20.98 15.17
N MET A 158 0.05 -20.26 14.22
CA MET A 158 0.22 -18.81 14.31
C MET A 158 -1.14 -18.09 14.47
N LEU A 159 -2.11 -18.35 13.59
CA LEU A 159 -3.44 -17.72 13.67
C LEU A 159 -4.22 -18.14 14.92
N ALA A 160 -4.04 -19.37 15.41
CA ALA A 160 -4.68 -19.84 16.64
C ALA A 160 -4.15 -19.13 17.90
N GLN A 161 -2.96 -18.53 17.86
CA GLN A 161 -2.35 -17.80 18.97
C GLN A 161 -2.71 -16.30 19.01
N ARG A 162 -3.57 -15.83 18.10
CA ARG A 162 -3.98 -14.42 18.04
C ARG A 162 -4.65 -13.96 19.34
N ALA A 163 -4.30 -12.76 19.80
CA ALA A 163 -4.77 -12.20 21.09
C ALA A 163 -6.10 -11.42 21.00
N ASP A 164 -6.62 -11.23 19.79
CA ASP A 164 -7.76 -10.37 19.46
C ASP A 164 -9.04 -11.17 19.14
N ALA A 165 -9.17 -12.42 19.58
CA ALA A 165 -10.38 -13.22 19.33
C ALA A 165 -11.67 -12.53 19.83
N GLY A 166 -11.59 -11.78 20.94
CA GLY A 166 -12.71 -11.01 21.47
C GLY A 166 -13.18 -9.87 20.55
N TYR A 167 -12.30 -9.33 19.69
CA TYR A 167 -12.65 -8.33 18.69
C TYR A 167 -13.61 -8.94 17.65
N PHE A 168 -13.28 -10.12 17.11
CA PHE A 168 -14.12 -10.78 16.09
C PHE A 168 -15.48 -11.27 16.62
N GLN A 169 -15.58 -11.55 17.92
CA GLN A 169 -16.86 -11.93 18.54
C GLN A 169 -17.82 -10.74 18.66
N GLN A 170 -17.33 -9.51 18.49
CA GLN A 170 -18.06 -8.27 18.70
C GLN A 170 -18.07 -7.38 17.44
N LEU A 171 -17.88 -7.97 16.26
CA LEU A 171 -17.84 -7.22 15.00
C LEU A 171 -19.14 -6.45 14.79
N ASP A 172 -18.99 -5.16 14.54
CA ASP A 172 -20.08 -4.32 14.03
C ASP A 172 -20.24 -4.61 12.54
N ALA A 173 -21.25 -5.41 12.21
CA ALA A 173 -21.44 -5.94 10.88
C ALA A 173 -22.91 -5.97 10.47
N GLU A 174 -23.14 -5.65 9.20
CA GLU A 174 -24.45 -5.80 8.56
C GLU A 174 -24.58 -7.20 7.98
N MET A 175 -25.70 -7.87 8.24
CA MET A 175 -25.96 -9.18 7.67
C MET A 175 -26.30 -9.06 6.19
N THR A 176 -25.49 -9.69 5.34
CA THR A 176 -25.78 -9.80 3.91
C THR A 176 -27.00 -10.70 3.67
N PRO A 177 -27.67 -10.58 2.50
CA PRO A 177 -28.75 -11.51 2.12
C PRO A 177 -28.32 -12.98 2.10
N ALA A 178 -27.02 -13.27 1.93
CA ALA A 178 -26.45 -14.60 1.96
C ALA A 178 -26.18 -15.13 3.39
N GLY A 179 -26.52 -14.37 4.44
CA GLY A 179 -26.33 -14.78 5.83
C GLY A 179 -24.90 -14.67 6.33
N LEU A 180 -24.02 -13.92 5.65
CA LEU A 180 -22.68 -13.58 6.13
C LEU A 180 -22.63 -12.14 6.65
N PRO A 181 -22.01 -11.88 7.82
CA PRO A 181 -21.78 -10.52 8.30
C PRO A 181 -20.75 -9.81 7.41
N ARG A 182 -21.05 -8.60 6.96
CA ARG A 182 -20.11 -7.70 6.30
C ARG A 182 -19.75 -6.55 7.24
N LEU A 183 -18.46 -6.30 7.40
CA LEU A 183 -17.96 -5.26 8.29
C LEU A 183 -18.36 -3.87 7.82
N ALA A 184 -18.75 -3.03 8.77
CA ALA A 184 -18.96 -1.62 8.51
C ALA A 184 -17.64 -0.91 8.24
N GLY A 185 -17.63 -0.04 7.23
CA GLY A 185 -16.47 0.80 6.91
C GLY A 185 -16.24 1.93 7.93
N PRO A 186 -14.99 2.39 8.09
CA PRO A 186 -14.60 3.43 9.05
C PRO A 186 -15.15 4.81 8.70
N THR A 187 -15.05 5.77 9.63
CA THR A 187 -15.39 7.18 9.36
C THR A 187 -14.20 8.02 8.89
N ASN A 188 -12.97 7.54 9.10
CA ASN A 188 -11.71 8.12 8.64
C ASN A 188 -10.59 7.05 8.59
N ILE A 189 -9.54 7.31 7.82
CA ILE A 189 -8.45 6.35 7.57
C ILE A 189 -7.09 7.04 7.68
N LEU A 190 -6.10 6.35 8.25
CA LEU A 190 -4.68 6.70 8.15
C LEU A 190 -3.95 5.73 7.23
N GLN A 191 -3.41 6.24 6.13
CA GLN A 191 -2.54 5.49 5.24
C GLN A 191 -1.10 5.48 5.79
N LEU A 192 -0.49 4.30 5.81
CA LEU A 192 0.85 4.04 6.33
C LEU A 192 1.68 3.29 5.31
N HIS A 193 2.86 3.83 4.99
CA HIS A 193 3.89 3.07 4.31
C HIS A 193 4.77 2.37 5.35
N VAL A 194 4.72 1.03 5.43
CA VAL A 194 5.34 0.26 6.53
C VAL A 194 6.84 0.54 6.66
N GLY A 195 7.57 0.59 5.54
CA GLY A 195 9.01 0.84 5.50
C GLY A 195 9.44 2.22 6.02
N THR A 196 8.50 3.17 6.18
CA THR A 196 8.80 4.56 6.55
C THR A 196 7.95 5.07 7.71
N ALA A 197 6.95 4.30 8.18
CA ALA A 197 6.00 4.72 9.20
C ALA A 197 6.49 4.54 10.65
N SER A 198 7.67 3.97 10.85
CA SER A 198 8.33 3.83 12.16
C SER A 198 9.84 3.96 12.02
N ALA A 199 10.57 4.16 13.12
CA ALA A 199 12.02 4.31 13.10
C ALA A 199 12.72 3.08 12.47
N ASP A 200 12.24 1.87 12.79
CA ASP A 200 12.84 0.62 12.32
C ASP A 200 12.41 0.25 10.90
N GLY A 201 11.32 0.83 10.37
CA GLY A 201 10.82 0.53 9.03
C GLY A 201 10.30 -0.91 8.87
N THR A 202 9.87 -1.55 9.96
CA THR A 202 9.40 -2.95 9.97
C THR A 202 7.99 -3.07 10.56
N LEU A 203 7.34 -4.21 10.32
CA LEU A 203 6.06 -4.55 10.93
C LEU A 203 6.19 -4.65 12.47
N ALA A 204 7.25 -5.29 12.98
CA ALA A 204 7.55 -5.32 14.41
C ALA A 204 7.72 -3.91 15.00
N GLY A 205 8.53 -3.05 14.37
CA GLY A 205 8.76 -1.69 14.84
C GLY A 205 7.49 -0.83 14.86
N LEU A 206 6.62 -1.01 13.86
CA LEU A 206 5.31 -0.34 13.86
C LEU A 206 4.39 -0.87 14.97
N ALA A 207 4.40 -2.18 15.23
CA ALA A 207 3.64 -2.78 16.34
C ALA A 207 4.15 -2.26 17.70
N ASP A 208 5.46 -2.18 17.91
CA ASP A 208 6.07 -1.59 19.11
C ASP A 208 5.67 -0.12 19.28
N HIS A 209 5.63 0.64 18.18
CA HIS A 209 5.19 2.03 18.21
C HIS A 209 3.74 2.16 18.72
N TYR A 210 2.80 1.40 18.16
CA TYR A 210 1.41 1.39 18.64
C TYR A 210 1.28 0.86 20.07
N ARG A 211 2.04 -0.16 20.47
CA ARG A 211 2.07 -0.66 21.86
C ARG A 211 2.54 0.41 22.85
N SER A 212 3.54 1.21 22.47
CA SER A 212 4.03 2.34 23.27
C SER A 212 2.94 3.41 23.47
N ILE A 213 2.27 3.80 22.38
CA ILE A 213 1.15 4.75 22.44
C ILE A 213 0.01 4.19 23.29
N ALA A 214 -0.35 2.92 23.10
CA ALA A 214 -1.39 2.25 23.87
C ALA A 214 -1.06 2.24 25.37
N ALA A 215 0.19 1.93 25.74
CA ALA A 215 0.63 1.95 27.13
C ALA A 215 0.52 3.36 27.76
N LYS A 216 0.90 4.41 27.02
CA LYS A 216 0.72 5.81 27.47
C LYS A 216 -0.75 6.15 27.70
N LEU A 217 -1.62 5.80 26.76
CA LEU A 217 -3.07 6.04 26.87
C LEU A 217 -3.67 5.31 28.08
N ALA A 218 -3.31 4.04 28.29
CA ALA A 218 -3.78 3.26 29.44
C ALA A 218 -3.28 3.82 30.79
N ALA A 219 -2.08 4.40 30.81
CA ALA A 219 -1.49 5.05 31.98
C ALA A 219 -1.95 6.52 32.17
N GLY A 220 -2.81 7.06 31.29
CA GLY A 220 -3.23 8.46 31.32
C GLY A 220 -2.10 9.46 31.05
N GLN A 221 -1.03 9.03 30.38
CA GLN A 221 0.11 9.87 30.02
C GLN A 221 -0.20 10.67 28.74
N PRO A 222 0.26 11.94 28.65
CA PRO A 222 0.07 12.74 27.45
C PRO A 222 0.86 12.14 26.27
N LEU A 223 0.23 12.15 25.09
CA LEU A 223 0.89 11.83 23.84
C LEU A 223 1.73 13.01 23.37
N THR A 224 2.90 12.71 22.81
CA THR A 224 3.70 13.70 22.07
C THR A 224 2.96 14.16 20.81
N PRO A 225 3.30 15.34 20.24
CA PRO A 225 2.71 15.79 18.97
C PRO A 225 2.83 14.74 17.84
N ALA A 226 4.00 14.09 17.73
CA ALA A 226 4.23 13.01 16.78
C ALA A 226 3.25 11.84 16.98
N GLU A 227 3.09 11.35 18.22
CA GLU A 227 2.18 10.25 18.54
C GLU A 227 0.71 10.60 18.28
N GLN A 228 0.33 11.87 18.41
CA GLN A 228 -1.01 12.32 18.07
C GLN A 228 -1.33 12.11 16.58
N HIS A 229 -0.35 12.06 15.68
CA HIS A 229 -0.59 11.77 14.26
C HIS A 229 -0.95 10.30 13.97
N TYR A 230 -0.82 9.38 14.94
CA TYR A 230 -1.18 7.97 14.78
C TYR A 230 -2.53 7.60 15.39
N VAL A 231 -3.17 8.50 16.15
CA VAL A 231 -4.40 8.19 16.90
C VAL A 231 -5.60 9.02 16.47
N GLY A 232 -6.80 8.57 16.87
CA GLY A 232 -8.08 9.16 16.48
C GLY A 232 -8.57 8.69 15.11
N TYR A 233 -7.90 7.69 14.53
CA TYR A 233 -8.35 7.02 13.31
C TYR A 233 -9.19 5.78 13.64
N ASP A 234 -10.23 5.54 12.86
CA ASP A 234 -11.02 4.31 12.95
C ASP A 234 -10.33 3.14 12.25
N ALA A 235 -9.50 3.42 11.23
CA ALA A 235 -8.76 2.41 10.49
C ALA A 235 -7.37 2.90 10.05
N VAL A 236 -6.46 1.96 9.85
CA VAL A 236 -5.19 2.16 9.14
C VAL A 236 -5.16 1.36 7.84
N GLN A 237 -4.63 1.95 6.77
CA GLN A 237 -4.36 1.26 5.51
C GLN A 237 -2.85 1.05 5.35
N LEU A 238 -2.41 -0.20 5.21
CA LEU A 238 -1.00 -0.58 5.14
C LEU A 238 -0.53 -0.80 3.69
N MET A 239 0.67 -0.28 3.37
CA MET A 239 1.35 -0.52 2.09
C MET A 239 2.89 -0.47 2.22
N PRO A 240 3.66 -1.19 1.40
CA PRO A 240 3.28 -2.50 0.89
C PRO A 240 3.15 -3.52 2.03
N ILE A 241 2.54 -4.66 1.70
CA ILE A 241 2.49 -5.84 2.57
C ILE A 241 2.80 -7.14 1.81
N GLU A 242 2.74 -7.11 0.48
CA GLU A 242 3.02 -8.23 -0.41
C GLU A 242 4.51 -8.24 -0.79
N PRO A 243 5.10 -9.41 -1.05
CA PRO A 243 6.45 -9.48 -1.62
C PRO A 243 6.53 -8.71 -2.94
N THR A 244 7.53 -7.84 -3.03
CA THR A 244 7.79 -7.01 -4.21
C THR A 244 8.80 -7.69 -5.12
N ILE A 245 9.07 -7.07 -6.27
CA ILE A 245 10.18 -7.49 -7.15
C ILE A 245 11.53 -7.52 -6.43
N GLU A 246 12.46 -8.33 -6.94
CA GLU A 246 13.84 -8.43 -6.47
C GLU A 246 14.81 -7.72 -7.45
N TYR A 247 16.11 -7.74 -7.16
CA TYR A 247 17.12 -7.06 -7.99
C TYR A 247 17.23 -7.68 -9.39
N GLU A 248 16.97 -6.90 -10.45
CA GLU A 248 17.03 -7.39 -11.84
C GLU A 248 18.43 -7.88 -12.26
N ALA A 249 19.48 -7.19 -11.83
CA ALA A 249 20.88 -7.51 -12.13
C ALA A 249 21.76 -7.63 -10.87
N GLY A 250 21.12 -7.68 -9.69
CA GLY A 250 21.80 -7.75 -8.39
C GLY A 250 22.02 -9.18 -7.92
N PRO A 251 22.67 -9.37 -6.76
CA PRO A 251 22.83 -10.71 -6.20
C PRO A 251 21.47 -11.26 -5.77
N ALA A 252 21.24 -12.55 -6.04
CA ALA A 252 20.10 -13.27 -5.48
C ALA A 252 20.22 -13.37 -3.95
N PHE A 253 19.08 -13.42 -3.26
CA PHE A 253 19.02 -13.66 -1.82
C PHE A 253 19.27 -15.12 -1.43
N TRP A 254 19.08 -16.03 -2.38
CA TRP A 254 19.39 -17.45 -2.27
C TRP A 254 20.32 -17.85 -3.42
N GLN A 255 21.59 -18.15 -3.11
CA GLN A 255 22.58 -18.50 -4.12
C GLN A 255 23.35 -19.77 -3.74
N PRO A 256 23.10 -20.92 -4.39
CA PRO A 256 23.92 -22.12 -4.21
C PRO A 256 25.39 -21.83 -4.57
N ILE A 257 26.32 -22.21 -3.69
CA ILE A 257 27.78 -21.95 -3.84
C ILE A 257 28.43 -23.05 -4.68
N GLU A 258 28.15 -24.30 -4.33
CA GLU A 258 28.62 -25.50 -5.02
C GLU A 258 27.50 -26.54 -4.93
N ALA A 259 26.86 -26.86 -6.05
CA ALA A 259 25.79 -27.86 -6.06
C ALA A 259 25.92 -28.71 -7.32
N ALA A 260 26.60 -29.86 -7.20
CA ALA A 260 26.36 -30.93 -8.16
C ALA A 260 24.85 -31.24 -8.15
N ALA A 261 24.26 -31.48 -9.31
CA ALA A 261 22.82 -31.63 -9.43
C ALA A 261 22.24 -32.76 -8.56
N ASP A 262 23.05 -33.75 -8.20
CA ASP A 262 22.72 -34.94 -7.42
C ASP A 262 23.19 -34.92 -5.96
N ALA A 263 23.93 -33.89 -5.52
CA ALA A 263 24.39 -33.74 -4.15
C ALA A 263 23.26 -33.82 -3.10
N HIS A 264 23.46 -34.58 -2.03
CA HIS A 264 22.53 -34.69 -0.91
C HIS A 264 22.68 -33.57 0.13
N GLU A 265 23.77 -32.82 0.05
CA GLU A 265 24.02 -31.61 0.83
C GLU A 265 24.45 -30.50 -0.11
N ILE A 266 23.93 -29.30 0.09
CA ILE A 266 24.29 -28.11 -0.68
C ILE A 266 24.71 -26.99 0.27
N SER A 267 25.69 -26.20 -0.14
CA SER A 267 26.05 -24.96 0.55
C SER A 267 25.42 -23.78 -0.17
N VAL A 268 24.79 -22.88 0.56
CA VAL A 268 24.05 -21.75 0.01
C VAL A 268 24.57 -20.46 0.66
N ALA A 269 24.85 -19.46 -0.16
CA ALA A 269 25.03 -18.08 0.26
C ALA A 269 23.64 -17.43 0.35
N LEU A 270 23.33 -16.94 1.54
CA LEU A 270 22.05 -16.33 1.89
C LEU A 270 22.26 -14.86 2.15
N ARG A 271 21.33 -14.03 1.71
CA ARG A 271 21.29 -12.60 2.00
C ARG A 271 19.91 -12.22 2.51
N ARG A 272 19.87 -11.31 3.47
CA ARG A 272 18.61 -10.74 3.94
C ARG A 272 17.99 -9.88 2.84
N PRO A 273 16.70 -10.07 2.51
CA PRO A 273 15.99 -9.15 1.63
C PRO A 273 16.04 -7.71 2.14
N ASP A 274 16.49 -6.79 1.30
CA ASP A 274 16.74 -5.38 1.62
C ASP A 274 16.17 -4.43 0.54
N MET A 275 15.23 -4.92 -0.27
CA MET A 275 14.59 -4.11 -1.30
C MET A 275 13.74 -3.02 -0.66
N THR A 276 13.89 -1.79 -1.15
CA THR A 276 13.00 -0.68 -0.86
C THR A 276 12.10 -0.45 -2.06
N ASN A 277 10.80 -0.48 -1.85
CA ASN A 277 9.82 -0.30 -2.91
C ASN A 277 8.60 0.46 -2.39
N TRP A 278 7.96 1.22 -3.26
CA TRP A 278 6.71 1.92 -2.99
C TRP A 278 5.53 0.98 -2.70
N GLY A 279 5.54 -0.20 -3.32
CA GLY A 279 4.59 -1.29 -3.10
C GLY A 279 3.79 -1.74 -4.31
N TYR A 280 3.89 -1.02 -5.43
CA TYR A 280 3.16 -1.32 -6.67
C TYR A 280 3.86 -2.38 -7.54
N ASP A 281 5.17 -2.51 -7.45
CA ASP A 281 5.92 -3.47 -8.26
C ASP A 281 5.87 -4.87 -7.62
N VAL A 282 4.81 -5.59 -7.91
CA VAL A 282 4.57 -6.93 -7.39
C VAL A 282 4.79 -7.99 -8.45
N ILE A 283 5.33 -9.13 -8.03
CA ILE A 283 5.42 -10.35 -8.86
C ILE A 283 4.09 -11.11 -8.84
N THR A 284 3.18 -10.79 -7.91
CA THR A 284 1.91 -11.49 -7.60
C THR A 284 2.11 -12.88 -6.95
N ILE A 285 3.28 -13.48 -7.07
CA ILE A 285 3.63 -14.78 -6.45
C ILE A 285 3.90 -14.60 -4.95
N ALA A 286 3.47 -15.58 -4.16
CA ALA A 286 3.65 -15.62 -2.72
C ALA A 286 3.02 -14.43 -1.96
N SER A 287 2.06 -13.73 -2.57
CA SER A 287 1.25 -12.70 -1.93
C SER A 287 0.67 -13.05 -0.55
N PRO A 288 0.35 -14.33 -0.22
CA PRO A 288 -0.04 -14.70 1.15
C PRO A 288 1.02 -14.46 2.22
N ALA A 289 2.30 -14.46 1.87
CA ALA A 289 3.39 -14.16 2.77
C ALA A 289 3.49 -12.65 3.01
N PRO A 290 3.90 -12.19 4.21
CA PRO A 290 4.35 -10.82 4.41
C PRO A 290 5.61 -10.53 3.60
N ASN A 291 5.76 -9.30 3.11
CA ASN A 291 6.99 -8.88 2.42
C ASN A 291 8.21 -9.10 3.34
N PRO A 292 9.19 -9.93 2.95
CA PRO A 292 10.30 -10.28 3.82
C PRO A 292 11.23 -9.11 4.15
N ALA A 293 11.29 -8.09 3.30
CA ALA A 293 12.07 -6.88 3.57
C ALA A 293 11.48 -6.03 4.71
N LEU A 294 10.20 -6.23 5.05
CA LEU A 294 9.51 -5.51 6.12
C LEU A 294 9.53 -6.26 7.47
N LEU A 295 10.17 -7.42 7.53
CA LEU A 295 10.24 -8.26 8.73
C LEU A 295 11.56 -8.03 9.48
N ALA A 296 11.48 -7.67 10.75
CA ALA A 296 12.65 -7.47 11.60
C ALA A 296 13.37 -8.79 11.91
N SER A 297 12.59 -9.83 12.23
CA SER A 297 13.00 -11.19 12.59
C SER A 297 12.90 -12.19 11.44
N GLY A 298 12.33 -11.79 10.30
CA GLY A 298 12.05 -12.67 9.17
C GLY A 298 10.86 -13.63 9.40
N ARG A 299 10.03 -13.40 10.43
CA ARG A 299 8.88 -14.27 10.75
C ARG A 299 7.54 -13.62 10.37
N PRO A 300 6.64 -14.35 9.68
CA PRO A 300 5.30 -13.85 9.35
C PRO A 300 4.45 -13.38 10.55
N ASP A 301 4.74 -13.89 11.75
CA ASP A 301 4.13 -13.50 13.02
C ASP A 301 4.07 -11.98 13.26
N GLU A 302 5.05 -11.20 12.76
CA GLU A 302 5.08 -9.75 12.98
C GLU A 302 3.86 -9.04 12.38
N LEU A 303 3.31 -9.55 11.27
CA LEU A 303 2.08 -9.00 10.69
C LEU A 303 0.89 -9.24 11.62
N LEU A 304 0.79 -10.43 12.23
CA LEU A 304 -0.26 -10.75 13.18
C LEU A 304 -0.11 -9.95 14.48
N ASP A 305 1.12 -9.72 14.94
CA ASP A 305 1.40 -8.90 16.12
C ASP A 305 0.94 -7.45 15.93
N LEU A 306 1.17 -6.87 14.74
CA LEU A 306 0.66 -5.53 14.42
C LEU A 306 -0.88 -5.50 14.41
N ILE A 307 -1.52 -6.45 13.72
CA ILE A 307 -3.00 -6.51 13.62
C ILE A 307 -3.63 -6.64 15.00
N THR A 308 -3.16 -7.60 15.81
CA THR A 308 -3.69 -7.84 17.16
C THR A 308 -3.47 -6.63 18.07
N THR A 309 -2.35 -5.91 17.93
CA THR A 309 -2.09 -4.64 18.64
C THR A 309 -3.13 -3.57 18.28
N LEU A 310 -3.48 -3.43 17.01
CA LEU A 310 -4.46 -2.45 16.54
C LEU A 310 -5.90 -2.81 16.95
N HIS A 311 -6.27 -4.08 16.87
CA HIS A 311 -7.60 -4.56 17.29
C HIS A 311 -7.83 -4.49 18.80
N THR A 312 -6.76 -4.57 19.59
CA THR A 312 -6.82 -4.46 21.06
C THR A 312 -6.43 -3.07 21.57
N PHE A 313 -6.33 -2.09 20.67
CA PHE A 313 -5.93 -0.73 21.01
C PHE A 313 -6.90 -0.09 22.01
N PRO A 314 -6.41 0.63 23.04
CA PRO A 314 -7.24 1.12 24.13
C PRO A 314 -8.26 2.17 23.68
N GLY A 315 -9.43 2.15 24.31
CA GLY A 315 -10.53 3.08 24.05
C GLY A 315 -11.40 2.70 22.85
N LYS A 316 -10.79 2.45 21.69
CA LYS A 316 -11.47 1.90 20.51
C LYS A 316 -10.48 1.08 19.66
N PRO A 317 -10.86 -0.12 19.20
CA PRO A 317 -10.10 -0.86 18.20
C PRO A 317 -9.84 -0.03 16.92
N ILE A 318 -8.67 -0.22 16.33
CA ILE A 318 -8.31 0.37 15.04
C ILE A 318 -8.40 -0.73 13.99
N GLN A 319 -9.25 -0.56 12.99
CA GLN A 319 -9.42 -1.49 11.88
C GLN A 319 -8.17 -1.53 10.99
N VAL A 320 -7.88 -2.68 10.38
CA VAL A 320 -6.76 -2.87 9.44
C VAL A 320 -7.25 -3.08 8.02
N ILE A 321 -6.77 -2.24 7.12
CA ILE A 321 -7.04 -2.30 5.68
C ILE A 321 -5.75 -2.69 4.96
N PHE A 322 -5.83 -3.76 4.18
CA PHE A 322 -4.72 -4.17 3.32
C PHE A 322 -4.86 -3.62 1.93
N ASP A 323 -3.72 -3.29 1.35
CA ASP A 323 -3.61 -3.00 -0.07
C ASP A 323 -3.36 -4.27 -0.88
N VAL A 324 -4.10 -4.47 -1.97
CA VAL A 324 -4.03 -5.66 -2.84
C VAL A 324 -3.74 -5.22 -4.26
N VAL A 325 -2.59 -5.64 -4.79
CA VAL A 325 -2.11 -5.25 -6.13
C VAL A 325 -2.16 -6.46 -7.06
N TYR A 326 -3.33 -6.76 -7.64
CA TYR A 326 -3.48 -7.89 -8.59
C TYR A 326 -3.79 -7.46 -10.03
N GLY A 327 -3.76 -6.15 -10.32
CA GLY A 327 -4.07 -5.60 -11.65
C GLY A 327 -2.99 -5.87 -12.71
N HIS A 328 -1.79 -6.28 -12.30
CA HIS A 328 -0.68 -6.64 -13.16
C HIS A 328 0.33 -7.51 -12.40
N ALA A 329 1.35 -8.02 -13.11
CA ALA A 329 2.55 -8.59 -12.51
C ALA A 329 3.80 -8.05 -13.21
N ASP A 330 4.91 -7.85 -12.50
CA ASP A 330 6.16 -7.46 -13.13
C ASP A 330 6.69 -8.53 -14.11
N ASN A 331 7.58 -8.14 -15.03
CA ASN A 331 8.23 -9.06 -15.98
C ASN A 331 9.02 -10.19 -15.30
N GLN A 332 9.47 -9.99 -14.07
CA GLN A 332 10.06 -11.01 -13.21
C GLN A 332 9.13 -12.21 -12.95
N ALA A 333 7.82 -12.09 -13.18
CA ALA A 333 6.87 -13.20 -13.07
C ALA A 333 6.89 -14.17 -14.27
N LEU A 334 7.42 -13.77 -15.43
CA LEU A 334 7.42 -14.59 -16.66
C LEU A 334 8.05 -15.99 -16.49
N PRO A 335 9.22 -16.15 -15.84
CA PRO A 335 9.79 -17.48 -15.61
C PRO A 335 9.12 -18.25 -14.46
N LEU A 336 8.23 -17.61 -13.69
CA LEU A 336 7.69 -18.17 -12.45
C LEU A 336 6.22 -18.60 -12.58
N LEU A 337 5.46 -17.98 -13.49
CA LEU A 337 4.07 -18.32 -13.79
C LEU A 337 3.96 -19.11 -15.08
N PRO A 338 3.00 -20.04 -15.19
CA PRO A 338 2.74 -20.74 -16.44
C PRO A 338 2.29 -19.75 -17.53
N PRO A 339 2.62 -19.97 -18.82
CA PRO A 339 2.23 -19.08 -19.91
C PRO A 339 0.72 -18.80 -19.98
N GLN A 340 -0.11 -19.77 -19.57
CA GLN A 340 -1.57 -19.64 -19.51
C GLN A 340 -2.04 -18.56 -18.50
N ALA A 341 -1.20 -18.17 -17.53
CA ALA A 341 -1.48 -17.10 -16.59
C ALA A 341 -1.21 -15.70 -17.15
N ILE A 342 -0.53 -15.58 -18.29
CA ILE A 342 -0.08 -14.30 -18.87
C ILE A 342 -0.94 -13.95 -20.08
N ALA A 343 -1.49 -12.74 -20.11
CA ALA A 343 -2.27 -12.23 -21.23
C ALA A 343 -1.42 -11.41 -22.23
N GLY A 344 -0.22 -10.99 -21.82
CA GLY A 344 0.74 -10.24 -22.62
C GLY A 344 1.24 -8.98 -21.91
N PRO A 345 2.06 -8.15 -22.57
CA PRO A 345 2.63 -6.94 -21.96
C PRO A 345 1.56 -5.90 -21.61
N GLY A 346 1.80 -5.17 -20.52
CA GLY A 346 0.98 -4.08 -19.99
C GLY A 346 1.84 -2.88 -19.55
N MET A 347 1.19 -1.85 -18.98
CA MET A 347 1.87 -0.61 -18.54
C MET A 347 2.92 -0.87 -17.46
N TYR A 348 2.63 -1.80 -16.54
CA TYR A 348 3.42 -2.09 -15.35
C TYR A 348 4.12 -3.47 -15.40
N GLY A 349 4.31 -4.03 -16.60
CA GLY A 349 4.88 -5.38 -16.77
C GLY A 349 3.99 -6.26 -17.64
N GLN A 350 3.38 -7.27 -17.05
CA GLN A 350 2.49 -8.24 -17.68
C GLN A 350 1.05 -8.06 -17.20
N ASN A 351 0.12 -8.06 -18.16
CA ASN A 351 -1.29 -8.28 -17.88
C ASN A 351 -1.51 -9.76 -17.59
N LEU A 352 -2.33 -10.05 -16.57
CA LEU A 352 -2.68 -11.41 -16.20
C LEU A 352 -3.94 -11.89 -16.93
N SER A 353 -4.00 -13.20 -17.20
CA SER A 353 -5.14 -13.84 -17.86
C SER A 353 -6.30 -14.06 -16.88
N TYR A 354 -6.97 -13.00 -16.44
CA TYR A 354 -8.03 -13.05 -15.40
C TYR A 354 -9.20 -13.98 -15.73
N ARG A 355 -9.43 -14.30 -17.01
CA ARG A 355 -10.48 -15.24 -17.45
C ARG A 355 -10.05 -16.71 -17.37
N GLN A 356 -8.76 -16.99 -17.16
CA GLN A 356 -8.25 -18.34 -16.98
C GLN A 356 -8.71 -18.86 -15.59
N PRO A 357 -9.48 -19.97 -15.52
CA PRO A 357 -10.14 -20.37 -14.28
C PRO A 357 -9.21 -20.64 -13.10
N MET A 358 -8.03 -21.23 -13.35
CA MET A 358 -7.05 -21.55 -12.32
C MET A 358 -6.33 -20.31 -11.81
N LEU A 359 -5.88 -19.41 -12.71
CA LEU A 359 -5.27 -18.15 -12.30
C LEU A 359 -6.26 -17.34 -11.46
N ARG A 360 -7.50 -17.20 -11.91
CA ARG A 360 -8.55 -16.50 -11.17
C ARG A 360 -8.75 -17.10 -9.77
N ALA A 361 -8.78 -18.43 -9.67
CA ALA A 361 -8.92 -19.11 -8.38
C ALA A 361 -7.67 -18.95 -7.49
N LEU A 362 -6.47 -18.94 -8.07
CA LEU A 362 -5.21 -18.68 -7.37
C LEU A 362 -5.17 -17.28 -6.78
N LEU A 363 -5.51 -16.25 -7.56
CA LEU A 363 -5.55 -14.86 -7.08
C LEU A 363 -6.55 -14.69 -5.92
N LEU A 364 -7.76 -15.28 -6.03
CA LEU A 364 -8.73 -15.28 -4.94
C LEU A 364 -8.25 -16.05 -3.71
N GLU A 365 -7.58 -17.18 -3.90
CA GLU A 365 -6.99 -17.93 -2.79
C GLU A 365 -5.84 -17.16 -2.13
N MET A 366 -5.05 -16.39 -2.90
CA MET A 366 -4.03 -15.51 -2.34
C MET A 366 -4.64 -14.40 -1.49
N GLN A 367 -5.67 -13.72 -2.02
CA GLN A 367 -6.44 -12.73 -1.27
C GLN A 367 -6.99 -13.34 0.02
N ARG A 368 -7.63 -14.52 -0.05
CA ARG A 368 -8.21 -15.21 1.11
C ARG A 368 -7.16 -15.49 2.17
N ARG A 369 -6.07 -16.16 1.76
CA ARG A 369 -4.98 -16.54 2.66
C ARG A 369 -4.40 -15.31 3.35
N LYS A 370 -4.13 -14.24 2.62
CA LYS A 370 -3.58 -13.00 3.19
C LYS A 370 -4.57 -12.31 4.13
N SER A 371 -5.86 -12.31 3.78
CA SER A 371 -6.90 -11.65 4.57
C SER A 371 -7.28 -12.42 5.85
N ASP A 372 -7.08 -13.74 5.89
CA ASP A 372 -7.28 -14.59 7.08
C ASP A 372 -6.33 -14.25 8.26
N TYR A 373 -5.33 -13.38 8.07
CA TYR A 373 -4.67 -12.71 9.20
C TYR A 373 -5.67 -11.94 10.09
N GLY A 374 -6.88 -11.69 9.57
CA GLY A 374 -7.98 -11.02 10.24
C GLY A 374 -7.97 -9.55 9.89
N VAL A 375 -8.09 -9.22 8.61
CA VAL A 375 -8.20 -7.82 8.16
C VAL A 375 -9.66 -7.38 8.11
N ASP A 376 -9.91 -6.10 8.34
CA ASP A 376 -11.26 -5.53 8.33
C ASP A 376 -11.68 -5.02 6.96
N GLY A 377 -10.71 -4.63 6.14
CA GLY A 377 -10.97 -4.17 4.79
C GLY A 377 -9.83 -4.40 3.81
N LEU A 378 -10.16 -4.22 2.53
CA LEU A 378 -9.21 -4.33 1.42
C LEU A 378 -9.35 -3.11 0.50
N ARG A 379 -8.22 -2.52 0.12
CA ARG A 379 -8.11 -1.67 -1.06
C ARG A 379 -7.66 -2.52 -2.23
N VAL A 380 -8.48 -2.60 -3.28
CA VAL A 380 -8.06 -3.13 -4.58
C VAL A 380 -7.42 -1.98 -5.34
N ASP A 381 -6.10 -2.05 -5.42
CA ASP A 381 -5.28 -1.09 -6.12
C ASP A 381 -5.47 -1.22 -7.64
N GLY A 382 -5.45 -0.09 -8.35
CA GLY A 382 -5.57 -0.06 -9.81
C GLY A 382 -6.75 -0.88 -10.34
N ALA A 383 -7.91 -0.80 -9.69
CA ALA A 383 -9.08 -1.63 -10.02
C ALA A 383 -9.58 -1.47 -11.47
N GLN A 384 -9.21 -0.38 -12.14
CA GLN A 384 -9.45 -0.22 -13.57
C GLN A 384 -8.60 -1.17 -14.45
N ASP A 385 -7.49 -1.72 -13.96
CA ASP A 385 -6.50 -2.48 -14.74
C ASP A 385 -6.86 -3.95 -14.95
N PHE A 386 -7.86 -4.46 -14.21
CA PHE A 386 -8.43 -5.78 -14.43
C PHE A 386 -9.21 -5.82 -15.74
N LYS A 387 -8.51 -6.12 -16.83
CA LYS A 387 -9.03 -6.08 -18.19
C LYS A 387 -8.84 -7.40 -18.93
N TYR A 388 -9.72 -7.66 -19.88
CA TYR A 388 -9.59 -8.78 -20.82
C TYR A 388 -9.96 -8.34 -22.23
N TRP A 389 -9.32 -8.96 -23.23
CA TRP A 389 -9.66 -8.74 -24.63
C TRP A 389 -10.93 -9.51 -25.00
N ASP A 390 -11.97 -8.80 -25.42
CA ASP A 390 -13.17 -9.39 -25.99
C ASP A 390 -12.99 -9.52 -27.50
N ALA A 391 -12.74 -10.74 -27.97
CA ALA A 391 -12.50 -11.01 -29.39
C ALA A 391 -13.73 -10.77 -30.27
N ALA A 392 -14.95 -10.88 -29.74
CA ALA A 392 -16.17 -10.66 -30.54
C ALA A 392 -16.41 -9.16 -30.75
N ALA A 393 -16.16 -8.35 -29.73
CA ALA A 393 -16.30 -6.90 -29.79
C ALA A 393 -15.04 -6.17 -30.29
N GLN A 394 -13.90 -6.87 -30.38
CA GLN A 394 -12.58 -6.30 -30.69
C GLN A 394 -12.23 -5.13 -29.77
N GLU A 395 -12.53 -5.28 -28.48
CA GLU A 395 -12.32 -4.23 -27.49
C GLU A 395 -11.76 -4.81 -26.19
N LEU A 396 -11.00 -3.97 -25.47
CA LEU A 396 -10.51 -4.29 -24.13
C LEU A 396 -11.60 -3.93 -23.11
N LYS A 397 -12.12 -4.91 -22.39
CA LYS A 397 -13.19 -4.75 -21.38
C LYS A 397 -12.65 -4.85 -19.97
N HIS A 398 -13.30 -4.17 -19.04
CA HIS A 398 -13.08 -4.35 -17.61
C HIS A 398 -13.75 -5.63 -17.12
N ASP A 399 -13.06 -6.40 -16.29
CA ASP A 399 -13.56 -7.65 -15.69
C ASP A 399 -14.30 -7.37 -14.38
N ASP A 400 -15.39 -6.61 -14.45
CA ASP A 400 -16.17 -6.21 -13.25
C ASP A 400 -16.73 -7.44 -12.49
N ALA A 401 -16.93 -8.57 -13.20
CA ALA A 401 -17.29 -9.85 -12.59
C ALA A 401 -16.19 -10.39 -11.66
N TYR A 402 -14.91 -10.13 -11.96
CA TYR A 402 -13.80 -10.48 -11.08
C TYR A 402 -13.75 -9.57 -9.85
N LEU A 403 -13.99 -8.27 -10.02
CA LEU A 403 -14.07 -7.33 -8.89
C LEU A 403 -15.21 -7.70 -7.92
N GLN A 404 -16.36 -8.17 -8.44
CA GLN A 404 -17.43 -8.75 -7.62
C GLN A 404 -16.95 -9.97 -6.82
N LEU A 405 -16.20 -10.89 -7.44
CA LEU A 405 -15.66 -12.06 -6.75
C LEU A 405 -14.69 -11.68 -5.63
N MET A 406 -13.86 -10.66 -5.83
CA MET A 406 -12.97 -10.12 -4.78
C MET A 406 -13.78 -9.51 -3.62
N ASN A 407 -14.89 -8.83 -3.90
CA ASN A 407 -15.78 -8.23 -2.91
C ASN A 407 -16.55 -9.27 -2.08
N ASP A 408 -16.88 -10.42 -2.67
CA ASP A 408 -17.73 -11.45 -2.06
C ASP A 408 -16.94 -12.60 -1.43
N LEU A 409 -15.61 -12.47 -1.34
CA LEU A 409 -14.74 -13.51 -0.81
C LEU A 409 -14.79 -13.55 0.72
N PRO A 410 -15.37 -14.61 1.33
CA PRO A 410 -15.47 -14.71 2.79
C PRO A 410 -14.10 -14.97 3.41
N GLN A 411 -13.86 -14.32 4.55
CA GLN A 411 -12.67 -14.50 5.38
C GLN A 411 -13.03 -15.21 6.67
N GLU A 412 -12.04 -15.84 7.31
CA GLU A 412 -12.21 -16.46 8.62
C GLU A 412 -11.09 -16.06 9.56
N ALA A 413 -11.46 -15.47 10.71
CA ALA A 413 -10.53 -15.08 11.76
C ALA A 413 -11.12 -15.43 13.12
N ALA A 414 -10.30 -16.04 14.00
CA ALA A 414 -10.73 -16.46 15.34
C ALA A 414 -12.03 -17.31 15.35
N GLY A 415 -12.26 -18.13 14.31
CA GLY A 415 -13.47 -18.95 14.16
C GLY A 415 -14.73 -18.18 13.72
N VAL A 416 -14.61 -16.90 13.37
CA VAL A 416 -15.69 -16.05 12.87
C VAL A 416 -15.53 -15.87 11.37
N ARG A 417 -16.59 -16.17 10.61
CA ARG A 417 -16.65 -15.97 9.16
C ARG A 417 -17.33 -14.63 8.83
N TYR A 418 -16.72 -13.82 7.99
CA TYR A 418 -17.20 -12.49 7.64
C TYR A 418 -16.76 -12.04 6.24
N LEU A 419 -17.29 -10.90 5.79
CA LEU A 419 -16.88 -10.21 4.56
C LEU A 419 -16.20 -8.88 4.93
N PRO A 420 -14.96 -8.64 4.49
CA PRO A 420 -14.27 -7.38 4.68
C PRO A 420 -15.02 -6.22 4.00
N TRP A 421 -14.74 -5.01 4.47
CA TRP A 421 -15.13 -3.79 3.77
C TRP A 421 -14.20 -3.53 2.58
N MET A 422 -14.72 -2.98 1.48
CA MET A 422 -13.97 -2.89 0.21
C MET A 422 -13.83 -1.45 -0.28
N ILE A 423 -12.61 -1.10 -0.67
CA ILE A 423 -12.24 0.13 -1.38
C ILE A 423 -11.74 -0.28 -2.77
N PHE A 424 -12.24 0.37 -3.82
CA PHE A 424 -11.71 0.21 -5.18
C PHE A 424 -11.05 1.51 -5.64
N GLU A 425 -9.77 1.44 -5.96
CA GLU A 425 -9.09 2.52 -6.66
C GLU A 425 -9.43 2.42 -8.16
N ASP A 426 -10.55 3.01 -8.55
CA ASP A 426 -11.02 3.01 -9.94
C ASP A 426 -11.33 4.44 -10.41
N GLY A 427 -10.50 4.93 -11.33
CA GLY A 427 -10.63 6.23 -11.99
C GLY A 427 -11.03 6.12 -13.45
N ARG A 428 -11.69 5.03 -13.88
CA ARG A 428 -11.99 4.82 -15.30
C ARG A 428 -12.76 6.01 -15.88
N PRO A 429 -12.46 6.44 -17.12
CA PRO A 429 -11.68 5.73 -18.13
C PRO A 429 -10.18 6.11 -18.17
N TRP A 430 -9.56 6.41 -17.02
CA TRP A 430 -8.10 6.52 -16.90
C TRP A 430 -7.39 5.34 -17.63
N PRO A 431 -6.30 5.59 -18.38
CA PRO A 431 -5.54 6.83 -18.47
C PRO A 431 -5.87 7.71 -19.70
N ARG A 432 -7.10 7.70 -20.23
CA ARG A 432 -7.49 8.61 -21.33
C ARG A 432 -7.11 10.06 -21.03
N ASP A 433 -6.64 10.84 -22.00
CA ASP A 433 -6.21 12.23 -21.79
C ASP A 433 -7.28 13.12 -21.11
N ASP A 434 -8.57 12.89 -21.41
CA ASP A 434 -9.71 13.63 -20.89
C ASP A 434 -10.33 13.02 -19.61
N TRP A 435 -9.68 12.05 -18.97
CA TRP A 435 -10.21 11.31 -17.83
C TRP A 435 -10.67 12.20 -16.68
N GLU A 436 -10.01 13.34 -16.43
CA GLU A 436 -10.40 14.27 -15.35
C GLU A 436 -11.80 14.84 -15.55
N LEU A 437 -12.27 14.91 -16.80
CA LEU A 437 -13.61 15.33 -17.17
C LEU A 437 -14.55 14.12 -17.30
N ALA A 438 -14.06 13.03 -17.91
CA ALA A 438 -14.87 11.87 -18.26
C ALA A 438 -15.15 10.92 -17.08
N SER A 439 -14.26 10.86 -16.08
CA SER A 439 -14.42 9.92 -14.97
C SER A 439 -15.57 10.33 -14.05
N SER A 440 -16.39 9.34 -13.71
CA SER A 440 -17.45 9.49 -12.71
C SER A 440 -17.00 9.10 -11.30
N TYR A 441 -15.86 8.39 -11.18
CA TYR A 441 -15.37 7.75 -9.94
C TYR A 441 -16.42 6.85 -9.26
N ARG A 442 -17.36 6.33 -10.03
CA ARG A 442 -18.54 5.60 -9.52
C ARG A 442 -18.85 4.31 -10.27
N GLU A 443 -18.04 3.90 -11.23
CA GLU A 443 -18.37 2.74 -12.08
C GLU A 443 -18.49 1.44 -11.28
N ILE A 444 -17.76 1.29 -10.18
CA ILE A 444 -17.90 0.14 -9.29
C ILE A 444 -19.05 0.34 -8.31
N THR A 445 -19.16 1.50 -7.65
CA THR A 445 -20.23 1.79 -6.67
C THR A 445 -21.63 1.82 -7.27
N LYS A 446 -21.77 2.08 -8.57
CA LYS A 446 -23.03 1.90 -9.32
C LYS A 446 -23.49 0.43 -9.38
N GLN A 447 -22.54 -0.50 -9.38
CA GLN A 447 -22.78 -1.95 -9.47
C GLN A 447 -22.82 -2.58 -8.07
N LEU A 448 -21.92 -2.16 -7.18
CA LEU A 448 -21.70 -2.68 -5.83
C LEU A 448 -21.99 -1.56 -4.81
N PRO A 449 -23.22 -1.40 -4.32
CA PRO A 449 -23.55 -0.31 -3.40
C PRO A 449 -22.89 -0.46 -2.01
N ASN A 450 -22.34 -1.63 -1.68
CA ASN A 450 -21.70 -1.92 -0.41
C ASN A 450 -20.21 -1.54 -0.34
N VAL A 451 -19.65 -0.94 -1.39
CA VAL A 451 -18.21 -0.61 -1.50
C VAL A 451 -18.00 0.89 -1.58
N VAL A 452 -16.75 1.34 -1.45
CA VAL A 452 -16.37 2.72 -1.74
C VAL A 452 -15.31 2.78 -2.84
N GLN A 453 -15.16 3.96 -3.44
CA GLN A 453 -14.13 4.25 -4.44
C GLN A 453 -13.26 5.42 -4.03
N TRP A 454 -12.07 5.56 -4.62
CA TRP A 454 -11.33 6.81 -4.54
C TRP A 454 -12.10 7.96 -5.18
N GLY A 455 -12.26 9.07 -4.46
CA GLY A 455 -12.95 10.26 -4.93
C GLY A 455 -12.08 11.17 -5.80
N PRO A 456 -12.67 12.20 -6.43
CA PRO A 456 -11.99 13.04 -7.42
C PRO A 456 -10.84 13.91 -6.87
N LEU A 457 -10.84 14.20 -5.57
CA LEU A 457 -9.74 14.93 -4.91
C LEU A 457 -8.64 14.00 -4.36
N THR A 458 -8.93 12.70 -4.30
CA THR A 458 -8.02 11.66 -3.80
C THR A 458 -7.29 10.97 -4.95
N PHE A 459 -7.99 10.71 -6.05
CA PHE A 459 -7.41 9.99 -7.18
C PHE A 459 -6.40 10.85 -7.96
N ALA A 460 -5.22 10.27 -8.21
CA ALA A 460 -4.16 10.79 -9.08
C ALA A 460 -3.63 12.21 -8.74
N HIS A 461 -3.66 13.16 -9.68
CA HIS A 461 -2.71 14.29 -9.74
C HIS A 461 -3.17 15.58 -9.03
N ASN A 462 -3.76 15.48 -7.84
CA ASN A 462 -4.23 16.66 -7.11
C ASN A 462 -3.08 17.45 -6.46
N THR A 463 -3.07 18.78 -6.69
CA THR A 463 -1.99 19.71 -6.32
C THR A 463 -2.57 20.94 -5.58
N PRO A 464 -2.98 20.79 -4.31
CA PRO A 464 -3.74 21.80 -3.56
C PRO A 464 -2.96 23.09 -3.23
N PHE A 465 -1.67 23.15 -3.59
CA PHE A 465 -0.79 24.30 -3.38
C PHE A 465 -0.65 25.22 -4.61
N LEU A 466 -1.37 24.94 -5.70
CA LEU A 466 -1.40 25.81 -6.88
C LEU A 466 -2.55 26.82 -6.78
N PHE A 467 -2.32 28.02 -7.32
CA PHE A 467 -3.41 28.99 -7.51
C PHE A 467 -4.48 28.40 -8.41
N THR A 468 -5.72 28.77 -8.15
CA THR A 468 -6.97 28.37 -8.79
C THR A 468 -7.33 26.88 -8.66
N PHE A 469 -6.61 26.11 -7.85
CA PHE A 469 -6.92 24.69 -7.63
C PHE A 469 -8.34 24.51 -7.06
N TRP A 470 -8.64 25.21 -5.96
CA TRP A 470 -9.90 24.99 -5.23
C TRP A 470 -11.11 25.47 -6.04
N ILE A 471 -11.01 26.61 -6.71
CA ILE A 471 -12.09 27.09 -7.59
C ILE A 471 -12.18 26.26 -8.88
N GLY A 472 -11.06 25.80 -9.43
CA GLY A 472 -11.04 24.94 -10.62
C GLY A 472 -11.68 23.57 -10.38
N LYS A 473 -11.57 23.04 -9.15
CA LYS A 473 -12.23 21.82 -8.71
C LYS A 473 -13.62 22.05 -8.09
N TRP A 474 -14.16 23.28 -8.11
CA TRP A 474 -15.46 23.60 -7.48
C TRP A 474 -16.60 22.70 -7.94
N TRP A 475 -16.68 22.40 -9.23
CA TRP A 475 -17.71 21.51 -9.76
C TRP A 475 -17.56 20.06 -9.24
N ARG A 476 -16.33 19.56 -9.06
CA ARG A 476 -16.07 18.27 -8.40
C ARG A 476 -16.42 18.31 -6.92
N ILE A 477 -16.17 19.43 -6.25
CA ILE A 477 -16.59 19.65 -4.86
C ILE A 477 -18.12 19.58 -4.72
N GLN A 478 -18.87 20.20 -5.65
CA GLN A 478 -20.32 20.09 -5.69
C GLN A 478 -20.78 18.64 -5.94
N GLU A 479 -20.06 17.89 -6.78
CA GLU A 479 -20.33 16.46 -6.95
C GLU A 479 -20.08 15.66 -5.67
N ILE A 480 -18.97 15.91 -4.95
CA ILE A 480 -18.70 15.28 -3.66
C ILE A 480 -19.86 15.56 -2.70
N ALA A 481 -20.29 16.82 -2.56
CA ALA A 481 -21.42 17.16 -1.69
C ALA A 481 -22.70 16.37 -2.03
N ARG A 482 -22.98 16.17 -3.32
CA ARG A 482 -24.21 15.52 -3.80
C ARG A 482 -24.16 13.98 -3.74
N VAL A 483 -23.04 13.35 -4.05
CA VAL A 483 -22.94 11.88 -4.23
C VAL A 483 -21.68 11.23 -3.61
N GLY A 484 -20.92 11.95 -2.79
CA GLY A 484 -19.62 11.50 -2.26
C GLY A 484 -19.64 10.54 -1.07
N SER A 485 -20.80 10.11 -0.57
CA SER A 485 -20.91 9.21 0.60
C SER A 485 -20.20 7.86 0.46
N HIS A 486 -19.92 7.43 -0.78
CA HIS A 486 -19.21 6.20 -1.10
C HIS A 486 -17.80 6.48 -1.66
N TRP A 487 -17.21 7.62 -1.30
CA TRP A 487 -15.86 7.97 -1.70
C TRP A 487 -14.89 8.02 -0.53
N ILE A 488 -13.65 7.58 -0.76
CA ILE A 488 -12.49 8.05 -0.02
C ILE A 488 -12.23 9.49 -0.44
N THR A 489 -12.04 10.38 0.53
CA THR A 489 -11.85 11.81 0.32
C THR A 489 -10.55 12.31 0.95
N GLY A 490 -10.18 13.55 0.64
CA GLY A 490 -8.91 14.15 1.03
C GLY A 490 -7.91 14.23 -0.11
N CYS A 491 -6.99 15.20 -0.02
CA CYS A 491 -6.00 15.54 -1.05
C CYS A 491 -4.58 15.02 -0.77
N ALA A 492 -4.34 14.37 0.38
CA ALA A 492 -3.00 14.01 0.83
C ALA A 492 -2.89 12.49 1.05
N ASN A 493 -2.42 11.81 0.00
CA ASN A 493 -2.11 10.38 -0.04
C ASN A 493 -0.76 10.15 -0.73
N HIS A 494 -0.27 8.91 -0.74
CA HIS A 494 1.00 8.56 -1.36
C HIS A 494 1.12 8.96 -2.86
N ASP A 495 0.04 8.95 -3.63
CA ASP A 495 0.06 9.37 -5.04
C ASP A 495 0.16 10.87 -5.20
N THR A 496 -0.75 11.60 -4.57
CA THR A 496 -0.85 13.06 -4.66
C THR A 496 0.40 13.73 -4.13
N LEU A 497 0.95 13.29 -2.98
CA LEU A 497 2.19 13.84 -2.43
C LEU A 497 3.37 13.70 -3.39
N ARG A 498 3.52 12.52 -4.00
CA ARG A 498 4.56 12.24 -5.00
C ARG A 498 4.35 13.13 -6.22
N ARG A 499 3.14 13.25 -6.73
CA ARG A 499 2.84 14.08 -7.91
C ARG A 499 3.10 15.56 -7.65
N GLY A 500 2.94 16.01 -6.41
CA GLY A 500 3.28 17.36 -6.00
C GLY A 500 4.76 17.71 -6.21
N THR A 501 5.71 16.79 -5.99
CA THR A 501 7.15 17.06 -6.23
C THR A 501 7.52 17.07 -7.71
N GLN A 502 6.64 16.57 -8.59
CA GLN A 502 6.84 16.55 -10.04
C GLN A 502 6.33 17.82 -10.73
N VAL A 503 5.65 18.72 -10.00
CA VAL A 503 5.10 19.98 -10.54
C VAL A 503 6.22 20.88 -11.09
N PRO A 504 6.04 21.49 -12.29
CA PRO A 504 6.99 22.45 -12.84
C PRO A 504 7.29 23.61 -11.90
N LEU A 505 8.55 24.05 -11.87
CA LEU A 505 9.00 25.12 -10.95
C LEU A 505 8.47 26.51 -11.35
N ASP A 506 8.03 26.67 -12.59
CA ASP A 506 7.38 27.87 -13.14
C ASP A 506 5.84 27.81 -13.05
N ALA A 507 5.28 26.78 -12.40
CA ALA A 507 3.86 26.71 -12.13
C ALA A 507 3.39 27.88 -11.26
N ARG A 508 2.10 28.22 -11.37
CA ARG A 508 1.49 29.29 -10.57
C ARG A 508 1.22 28.81 -9.14
N VAL A 509 2.26 28.81 -8.32
CA VAL A 509 2.22 28.38 -6.92
C VAL A 509 1.47 29.38 -6.05
N ASN A 510 0.67 28.91 -5.10
CA ASN A 510 0.00 29.76 -4.14
C ASN A 510 0.99 30.25 -3.08
N THR A 511 1.49 31.48 -3.25
CA THR A 511 2.49 32.08 -2.36
C THR A 511 1.94 32.50 -1.00
N TYR A 512 0.63 32.42 -0.75
CA TYR A 512 0.07 32.69 0.57
C TYR A 512 0.28 31.52 1.54
N LEU A 513 0.64 30.33 1.02
CA LEU A 513 0.94 29.16 1.83
C LEU A 513 2.36 29.15 2.42
N GLY A 514 3.25 30.06 2.03
CA GLY A 514 4.61 30.09 2.57
C GLY A 514 5.60 30.88 1.73
N ALA A 515 6.79 31.12 2.27
CA ALA A 515 7.84 31.90 1.63
C ALA A 515 8.74 31.05 0.71
N THR A 516 8.72 29.73 0.85
CA THR A 516 9.57 28.81 0.08
C THR A 516 8.76 27.66 -0.52
N LEU A 517 9.24 27.07 -1.62
CA LEU A 517 8.56 25.92 -2.25
C LEU A 517 8.34 24.75 -1.26
N PRO A 518 9.31 24.35 -0.41
CA PRO A 518 9.07 23.31 0.59
C PRO A 518 8.02 23.65 1.64
N GLU A 519 7.94 24.92 2.04
CA GLU A 519 6.90 25.37 2.97
C GLU A 519 5.52 25.35 2.31
N ILE A 520 5.41 25.89 1.09
CA ILE A 520 4.18 25.89 0.29
C ILE A 520 3.68 24.46 0.05
N TYR A 521 4.57 23.55 -0.35
CA TYR A 521 4.27 22.14 -0.56
C TYR A 521 3.73 21.47 0.70
N ARG A 522 4.44 21.63 1.84
CA ARG A 522 4.02 21.06 3.13
C ARG A 522 2.69 21.63 3.59
N ASN A 523 2.50 22.94 3.51
CA ASN A 523 1.27 23.60 3.94
C ASN A 523 0.09 23.32 3.01
N GLY A 524 0.33 23.01 1.73
CA GLY A 524 -0.71 22.61 0.79
C GLY A 524 -1.27 21.22 1.07
N TYR A 525 -0.42 20.24 1.39
CA TYR A 525 -0.88 18.87 1.66
C TYR A 525 -1.24 18.60 3.12
N ASP A 526 -0.64 19.31 4.08
CA ASP A 526 -1.06 19.36 5.48
C ASP A 526 -1.72 20.72 5.76
N ASN A 527 -2.91 20.91 5.17
CA ASN A 527 -3.68 22.15 5.17
C ASN A 527 -4.85 22.08 6.18
N PRO A 528 -4.83 22.85 7.29
CA PRO A 528 -5.89 22.88 8.30
C PRO A 528 -7.29 23.23 7.77
N ALA A 529 -7.41 24.19 6.83
CA ALA A 529 -8.69 24.49 6.19
C ALA A 529 -9.23 23.30 5.38
N ALA A 530 -8.38 22.61 4.62
CA ALA A 530 -8.75 21.39 3.91
C ALA A 530 -9.18 20.27 4.87
N LYS A 531 -8.46 20.10 6.00
CA LYS A 531 -8.86 19.13 7.03
C LYS A 531 -10.21 19.48 7.67
N LEU A 532 -10.50 20.75 7.98
CA LEU A 532 -11.84 21.15 8.44
C LEU A 532 -12.91 20.82 7.39
N PHE A 533 -12.62 21.12 6.12
CA PHE A 533 -13.53 20.88 5.02
C PHE A 533 -13.87 19.38 4.88
N ASP A 534 -12.85 18.52 4.83
CA ASP A 534 -13.03 17.08 4.66
C ASP A 534 -13.66 16.41 5.89
N TYR A 535 -13.21 16.76 7.11
CA TYR A 535 -13.66 16.09 8.34
C TYR A 535 -14.97 16.65 8.91
N ALA A 536 -15.24 17.95 8.79
CA ALA A 536 -16.35 18.59 9.49
C ALA A 536 -17.52 18.98 8.57
N LEU A 537 -17.34 18.97 7.25
CA LEU A 537 -18.37 19.41 6.30
C LEU A 537 -18.73 18.36 5.24
N MET A 538 -17.72 17.77 4.59
CA MET A 538 -17.93 16.96 3.39
C MET A 538 -18.31 15.49 3.66
N PRO A 539 -19.10 14.87 2.76
CA PRO A 539 -19.38 13.43 2.78
C PRO A 539 -18.16 12.59 2.39
N GLY A 540 -18.32 11.27 2.51
CA GLY A 540 -17.27 10.31 2.20
C GLY A 540 -16.43 9.94 3.41
N ILE A 541 -15.22 9.44 3.20
CA ILE A 541 -14.33 8.95 4.27
C ILE A 541 -12.97 9.62 4.08
N PRO A 542 -12.62 10.63 4.90
CA PRO A 542 -11.33 11.28 4.81
C PRO A 542 -10.19 10.29 5.07
N MET A 543 -9.18 10.32 4.20
CA MET A 543 -7.94 9.56 4.35
C MET A 543 -6.77 10.54 4.45
N ASP A 544 -6.00 10.39 5.53
CA ASP A 544 -4.73 11.09 5.70
C ASP A 544 -3.57 10.15 5.39
N PHE A 545 -2.43 10.72 5.02
CA PHE A 545 -1.16 10.01 4.92
C PHE A 545 -0.20 10.46 6.01
N ILE A 546 0.47 9.50 6.65
CA ILE A 546 1.36 9.80 7.79
C ILE A 546 2.52 10.72 7.40
N ASN A 547 3.10 10.56 6.21
CA ASN A 547 4.17 11.43 5.74
C ASN A 547 3.71 12.88 5.59
N ALA A 548 2.51 13.10 5.05
CA ALA A 548 1.93 14.44 4.96
C ALA A 548 1.70 15.04 6.36
N SER A 549 1.11 14.28 7.28
CA SER A 549 0.80 14.72 8.64
C SER A 549 2.06 15.03 9.45
N MET A 550 3.13 14.23 9.28
CA MET A 550 4.45 14.45 9.89
C MET A 550 5.32 15.45 9.13
N ARG A 551 4.84 15.95 7.98
CA ARG A 551 5.58 16.82 7.05
C ARG A 551 6.91 16.19 6.56
N ALA A 552 6.96 14.87 6.57
CA ALA A 552 8.03 14.09 5.98
C ALA A 552 7.90 14.12 4.44
N PRO A 553 9.01 14.26 3.69
CA PRO A 553 9.02 14.08 2.24
C PRO A 553 8.44 12.75 1.79
N TRP A 554 8.06 12.69 0.52
CA TRP A 554 7.60 11.48 -0.14
C TRP A 554 7.95 11.49 -1.63
N SER A 555 8.31 10.34 -2.17
CA SER A 555 8.71 10.15 -3.56
C SER A 555 8.41 8.72 -4.01
N PHE A 556 8.51 8.47 -5.32
CA PHE A 556 8.64 7.09 -5.82
C PHE A 556 10.00 6.51 -5.45
N ILE A 557 10.00 5.30 -4.88
CA ILE A 557 11.19 4.61 -4.41
C ILE A 557 11.16 3.19 -4.95
N ARG A 558 12.26 2.77 -5.61
CA ARG A 558 12.45 1.42 -6.14
C ARG A 558 13.93 1.16 -6.38
N ASN A 559 14.61 0.49 -5.44
CA ASN A 559 16.06 0.25 -5.51
C ASN A 559 16.45 -1.03 -6.27
N THR A 560 15.46 -1.72 -6.85
CA THR A 560 15.60 -3.02 -7.53
C THR A 560 15.84 -2.94 -9.03
N ASP A 561 15.61 -1.78 -9.62
CA ASP A 561 15.51 -1.56 -11.07
C ASP A 561 16.87 -1.25 -11.71
N ASP A 562 17.40 -2.22 -12.47
CA ASP A 562 18.65 -2.08 -13.21
C ASP A 562 18.42 -1.43 -14.59
N ARG A 563 17.31 -1.77 -15.25
CA ARG A 563 17.03 -1.37 -16.63
C ARG A 563 16.57 0.08 -16.73
N TRP A 564 15.66 0.52 -15.89
CA TRP A 564 14.97 1.81 -15.94
C TRP A 564 15.29 2.73 -14.76
N GLY A 565 16.08 2.28 -13.76
CA GLY A 565 16.37 3.04 -12.55
C GLY A 565 16.87 4.46 -12.80
N VAL A 566 17.77 4.64 -13.78
CA VAL A 566 18.29 5.97 -14.15
C VAL A 566 17.19 6.87 -14.72
N LYS A 567 16.26 6.33 -15.51
CA LYS A 567 15.10 7.08 -16.03
C LYS A 567 14.18 7.50 -14.89
N VAL A 568 13.85 6.57 -14.00
CA VAL A 568 12.96 6.82 -12.86
C VAL A 568 13.54 7.94 -11.98
N VAL A 569 14.82 7.87 -11.64
CA VAL A 569 15.49 8.93 -10.87
C VAL A 569 15.46 10.27 -11.60
N SER A 570 15.65 10.27 -12.92
CA SER A 570 15.60 11.51 -13.71
C SER A 570 14.23 12.21 -13.65
N GLU A 571 13.13 11.45 -13.52
CA GLU A 571 11.77 11.99 -13.41
C GLU A 571 11.54 12.71 -12.07
N GLU A 572 12.35 12.42 -11.04
CA GLU A 572 12.35 13.08 -9.73
C GLU A 572 13.29 14.30 -9.67
N SER A 573 13.68 14.86 -10.82
CA SER A 573 14.65 15.96 -10.92
C SER A 573 14.30 17.23 -10.13
N ARG A 574 13.02 17.40 -9.77
CA ARG A 574 12.49 18.55 -9.02
C ARG A 574 12.30 18.28 -7.53
N PHE A 575 12.54 17.05 -7.08
CA PHE A 575 12.34 16.63 -5.68
C PHE A 575 13.11 17.52 -4.69
N LEU A 576 14.37 17.87 -5.00
CA LEU A 576 15.20 18.72 -4.14
C LEU A 576 14.67 20.16 -4.00
N ASP A 577 13.90 20.65 -4.96
CA ASP A 577 13.32 21.99 -4.92
C ASP A 577 12.05 22.03 -4.08
N TRP A 578 11.23 20.98 -4.19
CA TRP A 578 9.94 20.88 -3.50
C TRP A 578 10.02 20.30 -2.09
N ALA A 579 10.95 19.39 -1.81
CA ALA A 579 10.91 18.62 -0.57
C ALA A 579 12.14 18.81 0.35
N VAL A 580 13.27 19.27 -0.22
CA VAL A 580 14.57 19.26 0.48
C VAL A 580 15.17 20.66 0.61
N PRO A 581 14.87 21.39 1.70
CA PRO A 581 15.48 22.70 1.94
C PRO A 581 16.98 22.57 2.24
N ALA A 582 17.75 23.63 1.99
CA ALA A 582 19.21 23.63 2.14
C ALA A 582 19.71 23.22 3.54
N PRO A 583 19.11 23.68 4.67
CA PRO A 583 19.50 23.23 6.00
C PRO A 583 19.28 21.73 6.22
N LEU A 584 18.22 21.15 5.66
CA LEU A 584 17.96 19.71 5.75
C LEU A 584 19.04 18.93 4.96
N PHE A 585 19.32 19.35 3.73
CA PHE A 585 20.37 18.72 2.93
C PHE A 585 21.75 18.83 3.59
N ALA A 586 22.05 19.91 4.33
CA ALA A 586 23.35 20.11 4.95
C ALA A 586 23.67 19.09 6.06
N ARG A 587 22.66 18.44 6.66
CA ARG A 587 22.87 17.43 7.71
C ARG A 587 23.63 16.22 7.19
N ALA A 588 24.64 15.74 7.93
CA ALA A 588 25.51 14.65 7.48
C ALA A 588 24.76 13.33 7.19
N ASP A 589 23.67 13.06 7.91
CA ASP A 589 22.83 11.87 7.79
C ASP A 589 21.82 11.94 6.63
N VAL A 590 21.72 13.06 5.92
CA VAL A 590 20.80 13.26 4.79
C VAL A 590 21.58 13.13 3.48
N PHE A 591 21.11 12.29 2.56
CA PHE A 591 21.82 11.96 1.31
C PHE A 591 23.26 11.48 1.51
N ALA A 592 23.48 10.61 2.50
CA ALA A 592 24.81 10.21 2.94
C ALA A 592 25.58 9.48 1.82
N ARG A 593 24.91 8.63 1.03
CA ARG A 593 25.55 7.85 -0.04
C ARG A 593 25.93 8.75 -1.20
N LEU A 594 25.01 9.61 -1.64
CA LEU A 594 25.27 10.57 -2.71
C LEU A 594 26.37 11.58 -2.32
N LYS A 595 26.42 12.02 -1.07
CA LYS A 595 27.54 12.84 -0.56
C LYS A 595 28.86 12.09 -0.62
N GLY A 596 28.86 10.81 -0.27
CA GLY A 596 30.02 9.92 -0.44
C GLY A 596 30.52 9.84 -1.89
N ARG A 597 29.66 10.07 -2.88
CA ARG A 597 30.01 10.16 -4.31
C ARG A 597 30.45 11.54 -4.78
N GLY A 598 30.54 12.52 -3.89
CA GLY A 598 31.00 13.87 -4.17
C GLY A 598 29.88 14.90 -4.33
N PHE A 599 28.61 14.54 -4.17
CA PHE A 599 27.50 15.52 -4.16
C PHE A 599 27.37 16.20 -2.78
N ALA A 600 28.41 16.93 -2.38
CA ALA A 600 28.51 17.53 -1.04
C ALA A 600 27.52 18.69 -0.84
N GLU A 601 27.21 19.44 -1.90
CA GLU A 601 26.28 20.57 -1.84
C GLU A 601 24.97 20.31 -2.58
N ARG A 602 23.86 20.78 -2.01
CA ARG A 602 22.51 20.66 -2.59
C ARG A 602 22.45 21.20 -4.02
N ARG A 603 23.13 22.32 -4.27
CA ARG A 603 23.17 22.98 -5.59
C ARG A 603 23.78 22.06 -6.65
N GLU A 604 24.79 21.28 -6.30
CA GLU A 604 25.48 20.41 -7.22
C GLU A 604 24.65 19.16 -7.55
N LEU A 605 24.04 18.53 -6.53
CA LEU A 605 23.12 17.41 -6.75
C LEU A 605 21.93 17.85 -7.60
N ARG A 606 21.35 19.01 -7.30
CA ARG A 606 20.28 19.61 -8.12
C ARG A 606 20.71 19.82 -9.57
N ARG A 607 21.92 20.33 -9.80
CA ARG A 607 22.46 20.52 -11.16
C ARG A 607 22.60 19.19 -11.89
N PHE A 608 23.10 18.15 -11.21
CA PHE A 608 23.17 16.80 -11.76
C PHE A 608 21.79 16.26 -12.13
N MET A 609 20.80 16.37 -11.25
CA MET A 609 19.44 15.85 -11.49
C MET A 609 18.76 16.52 -12.68
N LEU A 610 18.88 17.85 -12.82
CA LEU A 610 18.33 18.57 -13.99
C LEU A 610 19.06 18.21 -15.29
N ALA A 611 20.38 18.07 -15.23
CA ALA A 611 21.17 17.62 -16.37
C ALA A 611 20.82 16.19 -16.79
N LEU A 612 20.57 15.31 -15.82
CA LEU A 612 20.18 13.92 -16.04
C LEU A 612 18.81 13.85 -16.75
N ASP A 613 17.79 14.54 -16.25
CA ASP A 613 16.45 14.59 -16.89
C ASP A 613 16.54 15.09 -18.33
N LEU A 614 17.27 16.19 -18.57
CA LEU A 614 17.47 16.71 -19.91
C LEU A 614 18.18 15.69 -20.82
N ALA A 615 19.26 15.08 -20.35
CA ALA A 615 20.02 14.10 -21.11
C ALA A 615 19.19 12.83 -21.43
N VAL A 616 18.39 12.35 -20.47
CA VAL A 616 17.47 11.22 -20.66
C VAL A 616 16.44 11.53 -21.74
N ARG A 617 15.79 12.70 -21.67
CA ARG A 617 14.80 13.13 -22.67
C ARG A 617 15.41 13.29 -24.06
N MET A 618 16.55 13.98 -24.16
CA MET A 618 17.23 14.24 -25.45
C MET A 618 17.71 12.97 -26.15
N THR A 619 18.07 11.94 -25.38
CA THR A 619 18.63 10.70 -25.92
C THR A 619 17.62 9.58 -26.06
N GLY A 620 16.35 9.81 -25.67
CA GLY A 620 15.34 8.75 -25.60
C GLY A 620 15.75 7.61 -24.66
N TYR A 621 16.41 7.94 -23.54
CA TYR A 621 16.96 6.99 -22.57
C TYR A 621 18.06 6.04 -23.12
N HIS A 622 18.84 6.49 -24.10
CA HIS A 622 20.04 5.77 -24.50
C HIS A 622 21.20 6.06 -23.54
N LEU A 623 21.46 5.16 -22.56
CA LEU A 623 22.39 5.37 -21.44
C LEU A 623 23.81 5.83 -21.84
N LEU A 624 24.40 5.26 -22.89
CA LEU A 624 25.72 5.74 -23.38
C LEU A 624 25.65 7.17 -23.93
N GLY A 625 24.50 7.54 -24.49
CA GLY A 625 24.22 8.91 -24.93
C GLY A 625 24.10 9.85 -23.73
N VAL A 626 23.38 9.42 -22.68
CA VAL A 626 23.25 10.16 -21.41
C VAL A 626 24.62 10.44 -20.81
N VAL A 627 25.46 9.39 -20.68
CA VAL A 627 26.84 9.52 -20.16
C VAL A 627 27.66 10.53 -20.95
N ARG A 628 27.61 10.48 -22.29
CA ARG A 628 28.34 11.44 -23.14
C ARG A 628 27.88 12.88 -22.90
N GLN A 629 26.57 13.12 -22.77
CA GLN A 629 26.04 14.45 -22.52
C GLN A 629 26.45 14.97 -21.14
N LEU A 630 26.35 14.14 -20.09
CA LEU A 630 26.72 14.54 -18.73
C LEU A 630 28.22 14.85 -18.60
N ASN A 631 29.08 14.05 -19.24
CA ASN A 631 30.53 14.26 -19.22
C ASN A 631 31.00 15.45 -20.08
N ALA A 632 30.15 15.97 -20.97
CA ALA A 632 30.48 17.12 -21.81
C ALA A 632 30.17 18.48 -21.15
N LEU A 633 29.57 18.48 -19.95
CA LEU A 633 29.20 19.71 -19.25
C LEU A 633 30.41 20.43 -18.64
N ASP A 634 30.44 21.75 -18.82
CA ASP A 634 31.40 22.66 -18.20
C ASP A 634 30.65 23.71 -17.34
N PRO A 635 31.02 23.94 -16.07
CA PRO A 635 31.99 23.17 -15.27
C PRO A 635 31.57 21.71 -15.11
N ALA A 636 32.51 20.80 -14.88
CA ALA A 636 32.20 19.39 -14.63
C ALA A 636 31.19 19.21 -13.49
N LEU A 637 30.34 18.18 -13.58
CA LEU A 637 29.47 17.77 -12.46
C LEU A 637 30.29 16.99 -11.42
N PRO A 638 29.94 17.04 -10.12
CA PRO A 638 30.59 16.16 -9.14
C PRO A 638 30.37 14.70 -9.48
N GLY A 639 31.36 13.86 -9.17
CA GLY A 639 31.35 12.44 -9.51
C GLY A 639 31.71 12.14 -10.98
N ALA A 640 31.98 13.14 -11.81
CA ALA A 640 32.52 12.94 -13.15
C ALA A 640 33.99 12.41 -13.11
N PRO A 641 34.42 11.63 -14.11
CA PRO A 641 33.65 11.19 -15.28
C PRO A 641 32.66 10.07 -14.95
N PHE A 642 31.46 10.14 -15.51
CA PHE A 642 30.43 9.13 -15.38
C PHE A 642 30.62 7.97 -16.37
N SER A 643 30.14 6.81 -15.97
CA SER A 643 29.96 5.61 -16.80
C SER A 643 28.53 5.09 -16.62
N VAL A 644 28.09 4.14 -17.46
CA VAL A 644 26.76 3.53 -17.30
C VAL A 644 26.63 2.82 -15.92
N PRO A 645 27.61 2.00 -15.48
CA PRO A 645 27.59 1.45 -14.13
C PRO A 645 27.49 2.52 -13.04
N ALA A 646 28.28 3.59 -13.14
CA ALA A 646 28.26 4.67 -12.15
C ALA A 646 26.89 5.36 -12.07
N LEU A 647 26.20 5.58 -13.19
CA LEU A 647 24.85 6.16 -13.19
C LEU A 647 23.82 5.23 -12.54
N LYS A 648 23.93 3.92 -12.77
CA LYS A 648 23.04 2.93 -12.13
C LYS A 648 23.25 2.89 -10.62
N GLU A 649 24.51 2.91 -10.18
CA GLU A 649 24.85 3.00 -8.77
C GLU A 649 24.36 4.31 -8.12
N ILE A 650 24.53 5.45 -8.79
CA ILE A 650 23.98 6.74 -8.33
C ILE A 650 22.46 6.67 -8.23
N ALA A 651 21.78 6.02 -9.18
CA ALA A 651 20.33 5.88 -9.15
C ALA A 651 19.86 5.03 -7.96
N ARG A 652 20.56 3.93 -7.65
CA ARG A 652 20.29 3.11 -6.46
C ARG A 652 20.52 3.91 -5.18
N ASP A 653 21.67 4.58 -5.06
CA ASP A 653 21.99 5.38 -3.88
C ASP A 653 21.00 6.54 -3.67
N TRP A 654 20.50 7.14 -4.75
CA TRP A 654 19.40 8.11 -4.68
C TRP A 654 18.14 7.47 -4.08
N MET A 655 17.72 6.31 -4.57
CA MET A 655 16.51 5.64 -4.07
C MET A 655 16.63 5.29 -2.58
N ASP A 656 17.77 4.76 -2.16
CA ASP A 656 18.03 4.41 -0.77
C ASP A 656 18.11 5.66 0.14
N ASP A 657 18.81 6.72 -0.30
CA ASP A 657 18.89 7.97 0.47
C ASP A 657 17.53 8.69 0.56
N VAL A 658 16.70 8.63 -0.49
CA VAL A 658 15.32 9.17 -0.48
C VAL A 658 14.41 8.32 0.40
N HIS A 659 14.55 6.99 0.40
CA HIS A 659 13.83 6.11 1.32
C HIS A 659 14.13 6.46 2.78
N ASP A 660 15.42 6.58 3.11
CA ASP A 660 15.88 7.02 4.44
C ASP A 660 15.29 8.39 4.81
N LEU A 661 15.19 9.32 3.84
CA LEU A 661 14.62 10.65 4.04
C LEU A 661 13.10 10.62 4.28
N CYS A 662 12.38 9.66 3.70
CA CYS A 662 10.93 9.51 3.84
C CYS A 662 10.50 8.90 5.18
N ASN A 663 11.44 8.39 5.99
CA ASN A 663 11.13 7.85 7.32
C ASN A 663 10.60 8.96 8.25
N VAL A 664 9.36 8.80 8.72
CA VAL A 664 8.63 9.82 9.49
C VAL A 664 9.22 10.04 10.89
N ALA A 665 9.93 9.06 11.46
CA ALA A 665 10.54 9.19 12.77
C ALA A 665 11.60 10.29 12.82
N ARG A 666 12.21 10.62 11.67
CA ARG A 666 13.20 11.72 11.56
C ARG A 666 12.61 13.10 11.80
N TYR A 667 11.29 13.23 11.73
CA TYR A 667 10.56 14.49 11.85
C TYR A 667 9.72 14.56 13.14
N ALA A 668 9.73 13.50 13.97
CA ALA A 668 8.91 13.43 15.17
C ALA A 668 9.19 14.58 16.17
N ALA A 669 10.45 15.02 16.27
CA ALA A 669 10.83 16.14 17.13
C ALA A 669 10.39 17.51 16.59
N ASP A 670 10.15 17.62 15.27
CA ASP A 670 9.74 18.85 14.59
C ASP A 670 8.21 18.97 14.46
N ALA A 671 7.46 17.98 14.96
CA ALA A 671 6.01 17.96 14.90
C ALA A 671 5.40 19.12 15.71
N ASP A 672 4.65 20.00 15.02
CA ASP A 672 4.02 21.18 15.61
C ASP A 672 2.92 20.77 16.60
N PRO A 673 3.01 21.15 17.90
CA PRO A 673 2.04 20.75 18.91
C PRO A 673 0.62 21.26 18.64
N ALA A 674 0.46 22.50 18.18
CA ALA A 674 -0.86 23.10 17.95
C ALA A 674 -1.55 22.43 16.76
N ARG A 675 -0.79 22.12 15.71
CA ARG A 675 -1.28 21.43 14.53
C ARG A 675 -1.59 19.97 14.81
N ALA A 676 -0.74 19.25 15.53
CA ALA A 676 -0.99 17.87 15.93
C ALA A 676 -2.28 17.76 16.75
N ALA A 677 -2.46 18.65 17.74
CA ALA A 677 -3.66 18.71 18.56
C ALA A 677 -4.91 19.04 17.73
N PHE A 678 -4.82 20.01 16.81
CA PHE A 678 -5.90 20.34 15.89
C PHE A 678 -6.27 19.16 14.97
N ASN A 679 -5.28 18.49 14.38
CA ASN A 679 -5.49 17.34 13.50
C ASN A 679 -6.15 16.19 14.25
N LEU A 680 -5.82 15.97 15.53
CA LEU A 680 -6.53 15.02 16.38
C LEU A 680 -7.97 15.47 16.66
N ALA A 681 -8.18 16.75 16.99
CA ALA A 681 -9.51 17.29 17.30
C ALA A 681 -10.49 17.16 16.12
N VAL A 682 -10.05 17.39 14.88
CA VAL A 682 -10.94 17.23 13.70
C VAL A 682 -11.34 15.76 13.48
N ARG A 683 -10.45 14.81 13.77
CA ARG A 683 -10.75 13.38 13.68
C ARG A 683 -11.76 12.96 14.75
N GLU A 684 -11.58 13.41 15.99
CA GLU A 684 -12.54 13.16 17.07
C GLU A 684 -13.89 13.81 16.80
N PHE A 685 -13.90 15.03 16.24
CA PHE A 685 -15.13 15.71 15.83
C PHE A 685 -15.91 14.88 14.80
N ARG A 686 -15.20 14.28 13.84
CA ARG A 686 -15.77 13.39 12.82
C ARG A 686 -16.31 12.08 13.42
N ARG A 687 -15.54 11.43 14.29
CA ARG A 687 -15.95 10.18 14.97
C ARG A 687 -17.22 10.34 15.79
N GLN A 688 -17.41 11.51 16.40
CA GLN A 688 -18.63 11.85 17.15
C GLN A 688 -19.83 12.15 16.25
N ARG A 689 -19.62 12.31 14.93
CA ARG A 689 -20.63 12.74 13.95
C ARG A 689 -20.60 11.87 12.70
N PRO A 690 -20.86 10.56 12.81
CA PRO A 690 -20.81 9.64 11.67
C PRO A 690 -21.79 10.02 10.53
N PHE A 691 -22.85 10.79 10.83
CA PHE A 691 -23.78 11.30 9.82
C PHE A 691 -23.09 12.18 8.75
N LEU A 692 -21.94 12.79 9.07
CA LEU A 692 -21.19 13.59 8.12
C LEU A 692 -20.70 12.80 6.91
N ARG A 693 -20.64 11.46 7.00
CA ARG A 693 -20.37 10.57 5.87
C ARG A 693 -21.44 10.65 4.78
N GLN A 694 -22.67 10.99 5.15
CA GLN A 694 -23.81 11.04 4.22
C GLN A 694 -23.74 12.29 3.34
N ASN A 695 -24.27 12.17 2.12
CA ASN A 695 -24.41 13.29 1.18
C ASN A 695 -25.19 14.46 1.80
N PHE A 696 -25.03 15.64 1.21
CA PHE A 696 -25.78 16.83 1.63
C PHE A 696 -27.28 16.62 1.46
N ALA A 697 -28.05 16.95 2.50
CA ALA A 697 -29.50 17.01 2.44
C ALA A 697 -29.96 18.27 1.68
N PRO A 698 -31.22 18.34 1.21
CA PRO A 698 -31.75 19.55 0.59
C PRO A 698 -31.71 20.81 1.46
N THR A 699 -31.64 20.64 2.79
CA THR A 699 -31.52 21.73 3.78
C THR A 699 -30.08 22.15 4.07
N ASP A 700 -29.11 21.39 3.59
CA ASP A 700 -27.69 21.70 3.71
C ASP A 700 -27.27 22.74 2.65
N HIS A 701 -26.20 23.47 2.92
CA HIS A 701 -25.71 24.52 2.04
C HIS A 701 -24.19 24.43 1.89
N LEU A 702 -23.70 24.64 0.67
CA LEU A 702 -22.27 24.74 0.35
C LEU A 702 -22.09 25.78 -0.76
N ALA A 703 -21.23 26.76 -0.52
CA ALA A 703 -20.92 27.82 -1.47
C ALA A 703 -19.52 28.40 -1.22
N TYR A 704 -19.10 29.29 -2.11
CA TYR A 704 -17.94 30.15 -1.91
C TYR A 704 -18.34 31.61 -2.04
N LEU A 705 -17.60 32.49 -1.38
CA LEU A 705 -17.94 33.91 -1.30
C LEU A 705 -17.62 34.64 -2.61
N GLN A 706 -18.61 35.36 -3.15
CA GLN A 706 -18.51 36.14 -4.39
C GLN A 706 -18.70 37.65 -4.12
N PRO A 707 -17.98 38.54 -4.84
CA PRO A 707 -16.84 38.21 -5.72
C PRO A 707 -15.66 37.63 -4.91
N MET A 708 -14.76 36.92 -5.59
CA MET A 708 -13.62 36.25 -4.94
C MET A 708 -12.59 37.24 -4.38
N ASP A 709 -12.36 38.36 -5.08
CA ASP A 709 -11.47 39.46 -4.67
C ASP A 709 -10.12 39.00 -4.13
N GLY A 710 -9.50 38.03 -4.80
CA GLY A 710 -8.18 37.51 -4.45
C GLY A 710 -8.15 36.38 -3.39
N SER A 711 -9.31 35.91 -2.91
CA SER A 711 -9.40 34.71 -2.04
C SER A 711 -10.51 33.76 -2.47
N VAL A 712 -10.31 32.46 -2.23
CA VAL A 712 -11.32 31.42 -2.38
C VAL A 712 -11.79 31.00 -0.98
N LEU A 713 -12.81 31.68 -0.49
CA LEU A 713 -13.40 31.41 0.83
C LEU A 713 -14.64 30.53 0.69
N PHE A 714 -14.57 29.32 1.23
CA PHE A 714 -15.69 28.38 1.27
C PHE A 714 -16.49 28.55 2.56
N TYR A 715 -17.80 28.36 2.46
CA TYR A 715 -18.68 28.31 3.61
C TYR A 715 -19.81 27.29 3.38
N GLY A 716 -20.32 26.74 4.47
CA GLY A 716 -21.40 25.77 4.38
C GLY A 716 -22.11 25.52 5.69
N ARG A 717 -23.32 24.96 5.60
CA ARG A 717 -24.14 24.55 6.73
C ARG A 717 -24.56 23.10 6.55
N ARG A 718 -24.39 22.26 7.59
CA ARG A 718 -24.94 20.90 7.67
C ARG A 718 -25.93 20.81 8.82
N THR A 719 -26.98 20.02 8.66
CA THR A 719 -27.92 19.70 9.74
C THR A 719 -27.89 18.20 10.02
N ALA A 720 -27.59 17.82 11.26
CA ALA A 720 -27.62 16.46 11.72
C ALA A 720 -29.07 15.96 11.87
N PRO A 721 -29.31 14.63 11.81
CA PRO A 721 -30.64 14.05 12.02
C PRO A 721 -31.27 14.38 13.39
N ASN A 722 -30.45 14.70 14.39
CA ASN A 722 -30.90 15.08 15.73
C ASN A 722 -31.14 16.60 15.90
N GLY A 723 -31.05 17.38 14.81
CA GLY A 723 -31.23 18.84 14.82
C GLY A 723 -29.98 19.65 15.12
N GLU A 724 -28.83 19.04 15.45
CA GLU A 724 -27.56 19.79 15.58
C GLU A 724 -27.18 20.41 14.22
N GLN A 725 -26.91 21.71 14.21
CA GLN A 725 -26.45 22.43 13.03
C GLN A 725 -24.96 22.71 13.13
N LEU A 726 -24.27 22.57 11.99
CA LEU A 726 -22.87 22.92 11.82
C LEU A 726 -22.76 24.08 10.84
N LEU A 727 -21.91 25.05 11.15
CA LEU A 727 -21.54 26.15 10.26
C LEU A 727 -20.03 26.11 10.05
N PHE A 728 -19.61 25.98 8.80
CA PHE A 728 -18.22 25.96 8.37
C PHE A 728 -17.89 27.23 7.61
N VAL A 729 -16.70 27.76 7.84
CA VAL A 729 -16.10 28.81 7.01
C VAL A 729 -14.58 28.64 7.00
N ALA A 730 -13.97 28.69 5.81
CA ALA A 730 -12.53 28.62 5.67
C ALA A 730 -12.03 29.35 4.42
N ASN A 731 -10.86 29.97 4.54
CA ASN A 731 -10.11 30.46 3.39
C ASN A 731 -9.26 29.32 2.84
N MET A 732 -9.63 28.83 1.67
CA MET A 732 -8.99 27.68 1.04
C MET A 732 -7.78 28.09 0.19
N GLU A 733 -7.71 29.36 -0.22
CA GLU A 733 -6.71 29.85 -1.15
C GLU A 733 -6.66 31.37 -1.15
N GLY A 734 -5.46 31.95 -1.12
CA GLY A 734 -5.24 33.35 -1.50
C GLY A 734 -5.18 34.34 -0.34
N ALA A 735 -5.53 35.59 -0.62
CA ALA A 735 -5.36 36.71 0.30
C ALA A 735 -6.23 36.56 1.56
N PRO A 736 -5.82 37.14 2.71
CA PRO A 736 -6.65 37.16 3.90
C PRO A 736 -7.98 37.88 3.66
N ARG A 737 -9.08 37.32 4.18
CA ARG A 737 -10.42 37.88 4.02
C ARG A 737 -11.17 37.92 5.34
N THR A 738 -11.81 39.05 5.62
CA THR A 738 -12.63 39.24 6.82
C THR A 738 -14.10 38.95 6.52
N VAL A 739 -14.72 38.11 7.36
CA VAL A 739 -16.15 37.75 7.27
C VAL A 739 -16.75 37.70 8.67
N ALA A 740 -18.05 37.97 8.80
CA ALA A 740 -18.79 37.65 10.01
C ALA A 740 -19.52 36.30 9.81
N PRO A 741 -19.17 35.23 10.55
CA PRO A 741 -19.74 33.90 10.32
C PRO A 741 -21.28 33.85 10.29
N THR A 742 -21.95 34.57 11.18
CA THR A 742 -23.43 34.63 11.24
C THR A 742 -24.08 35.48 10.15
N ALA A 743 -23.27 36.20 9.35
CA ALA A 743 -23.73 37.01 8.21
C ALA A 743 -23.33 36.40 6.86
N LEU A 744 -22.85 35.15 6.84
CA LEU A 744 -22.56 34.44 5.61
C LEU A 744 -23.85 34.29 4.78
N PRO A 745 -23.77 34.34 3.43
CA PRO A 745 -24.95 34.32 2.57
C PRO A 745 -25.54 32.90 2.44
N ILE A 746 -26.05 32.39 3.56
CA ILE A 746 -26.76 31.11 3.70
C ILE A 746 -28.23 31.45 3.98
N PRO A 747 -29.19 30.92 3.21
CA PRO A 747 -30.61 31.11 3.47
C PRO A 747 -31.01 30.67 4.88
N ASP A 748 -31.79 31.51 5.56
CA ASP A 748 -32.32 31.27 6.91
C ASP A 748 -31.24 30.91 7.94
N LEU A 749 -30.04 31.53 7.83
CA LEU A 749 -28.99 31.35 8.81
C LEU A 749 -29.37 32.02 10.14
N PRO A 750 -29.42 31.28 11.26
CA PRO A 750 -29.70 31.87 12.57
C PRO A 750 -28.62 32.88 12.97
N ALA A 751 -29.04 34.06 13.41
CA ALA A 751 -28.12 35.13 13.84
C ALA A 751 -27.41 34.85 15.19
N ALA A 752 -27.93 33.91 15.98
CA ALA A 752 -27.44 33.61 17.32
C ALA A 752 -27.55 32.11 17.68
N GLY A 753 -26.91 31.71 18.79
CA GLY A 753 -26.92 30.34 19.30
C GLY A 753 -25.75 29.47 18.82
N TRP A 754 -24.88 30.01 17.97
CA TRP A 754 -23.64 29.37 17.53
C TRP A 754 -22.60 29.36 18.64
N ARG A 755 -21.81 28.28 18.71
CA ARG A 755 -20.64 28.14 19.58
C ARG A 755 -19.48 27.62 18.76
N LEU A 756 -18.28 28.14 19.01
CA LEU A 756 -17.07 27.62 18.38
C LEU A 756 -16.89 26.14 18.75
N ALA A 757 -16.68 25.30 17.75
CA ALA A 757 -16.38 23.88 17.93
C ALA A 757 -14.93 23.56 17.56
N LEU A 758 -14.44 24.11 16.44
CA LEU A 758 -13.07 23.93 15.96
C LEU A 758 -12.57 25.24 15.34
N ALA A 759 -11.31 25.57 15.57
CA ALA A 759 -10.59 26.63 14.86
C ALA A 759 -9.22 26.10 14.44
N THR A 760 -8.77 26.48 13.25
CA THR A 760 -7.41 26.16 12.79
C THR A 760 -6.34 26.81 13.69
N PRO A 761 -5.12 26.24 13.77
CA PRO A 761 -4.05 26.82 14.58
C PRO A 761 -3.78 28.30 14.27
N GLY A 762 -3.59 29.11 15.31
CA GLY A 762 -3.30 30.55 15.19
C GLY A 762 -4.49 31.44 14.83
N LEU A 763 -5.70 30.88 14.71
CA LEU A 763 -6.92 31.67 14.51
C LEU A 763 -7.58 31.99 15.85
N ASP A 764 -7.69 33.27 16.18
CA ASP A 764 -8.43 33.75 17.35
C ASP A 764 -9.89 34.01 16.99
N VAL A 765 -10.81 33.49 17.79
CA VAL A 765 -12.26 33.59 17.57
C VAL A 765 -12.92 34.05 18.87
N ALA A 766 -13.19 35.34 18.99
CA ALA A 766 -13.81 35.93 20.18
C ALA A 766 -15.28 35.51 20.34
N ALA A 767 -16.10 35.76 19.31
CA ALA A 767 -17.48 35.29 19.23
C ALA A 767 -17.88 34.98 17.79
N PRO A 768 -18.87 34.09 17.55
CA PRO A 768 -19.32 33.75 16.19
C PRO A 768 -19.93 34.92 15.40
N ALA A 769 -20.39 35.97 16.09
CA ALA A 769 -20.93 37.17 15.47
C ALA A 769 -19.86 38.23 15.14
N ASP A 770 -18.65 38.08 15.69
CA ASP A 770 -17.58 39.05 15.48
C ASP A 770 -16.91 38.84 14.12
N PRO A 771 -16.38 39.92 13.50
CA PRO A 771 -15.58 39.80 12.28
C PRO A 771 -14.36 38.90 12.50
N LEU A 772 -14.20 37.92 11.60
CA LEU A 772 -13.12 36.94 11.60
C LEU A 772 -12.28 37.11 10.34
N THR A 773 -10.99 37.45 10.50
CA THR A 773 -10.03 37.51 9.41
C THR A 773 -9.40 36.15 9.21
N LEU A 774 -9.65 35.54 8.05
CA LEU A 774 -9.13 34.23 7.68
C LEU A 774 -7.99 34.39 6.67
N HIS A 775 -6.77 34.09 7.08
CA HIS A 775 -5.63 33.89 6.18
C HIS A 775 -5.76 32.56 5.45
N ASP A 776 -4.97 32.37 4.38
CA ASP A 776 -4.90 31.08 3.70
C ASP A 776 -4.68 29.93 4.70
N SER A 777 -5.35 28.81 4.46
CA SER A 777 -5.34 27.62 5.32
C SER A 777 -6.00 27.80 6.69
N GLN A 778 -6.67 28.93 6.96
CA GLN A 778 -7.42 29.15 8.20
C GLN A 778 -8.93 28.96 8.02
N GLY A 779 -9.58 28.49 9.08
CA GLY A 779 -11.02 28.31 9.13
C GLY A 779 -11.55 27.97 10.51
N ALA A 780 -12.87 27.96 10.63
CA ALA A 780 -13.57 27.62 11.85
C ALA A 780 -14.85 26.83 11.56
N VAL A 781 -15.23 26.00 12.54
CA VAL A 781 -16.51 25.30 12.58
C VAL A 781 -17.23 25.68 13.85
N PHE A 782 -18.51 26.01 13.71
CA PHE A 782 -19.42 26.33 14.80
C PHE A 782 -20.55 25.31 14.88
N THR A 783 -21.03 25.05 16.09
CA THR A 783 -22.19 24.19 16.34
C THR A 783 -23.33 25.01 16.93
N ARG A 784 -24.57 24.59 16.63
CA ARG A 784 -25.79 25.11 17.23
C ARG A 784 -26.72 23.94 17.52
N ARG A 785 -27.31 23.91 18.71
CA ARG A 785 -28.41 23.02 19.08
C ARG A 785 -29.55 23.92 19.54
N ASP A 786 -30.74 23.65 19.01
CA ASP A 786 -31.94 24.36 19.44
C ASP A 786 -32.28 24.04 20.91
#